data_AF-A0A2T6D5T5-F1
#
_entry.id   AF-A0A2T6D5T5-F1
#
_cell.length_a   1.000
_cell.length_b   1.000
_cell.length_c   1.000
_cell.angle_alpha   90.00
_cell.angle_beta   90.00
_cell.angle_gamma   90.00
#
_symmetry.space_group_name_H-M   'P 1'
#
loop_
_entity.id
_entity.type
_entity.pdbx_description
1 polymer ?
#
loop_
_entity_poly.entity_id
_entity_poly.type
_entity_poly.pdbx_seq_one_letter_code
_entity_poly.pdbx_strand_id
1 'polypeptide(L)'
;MLWLAVGAVVAVGYAIVLRACGGNHAAVLGYAGYLLLRVFVPGVVLLNLVLRRPVGLDTAIALGVPTGFALEIATFLGLSALGVRNLEPLVPCFWLMLGANLWLWRRAGPLAVANLGERPGRVLALGLLGLAFIVSTASQMYAEAALVDGVPARTVFHDWMYLISRAGAIKGGWPLEDPSMAGTPLQYHYFMLVHVAAAAKATGIELSLLLLRLAVLPLGFVLITQAYVLGCRLSHRISGGVVAGLLAVGVTEFSFSGDVLNPVFLGLFDRWLFQSPTFLFGMVFFGALTLAVANEFGTPAPHGRRRLAWIALLAAAATGAKGTVVPLILTALACLIALRWWRDRALPRRKLVVWAAVAGSFALVYGSTMAAWGSGEAAFEPLSTMNLSTFWTAHFPLWQRELAAWVSGSPGYWCAALACATVVLAGTEGVRLLALPFLLRRSWHRDAPLACWLGLLAMVCCGSGLLLHLNSYSELYILLPMRLPLAVLSAACLVALFEHLAAFLRSWRGKVVAERGWRAVAGWAHARRVVVACGVVVVCGGGGTLLVGQLDTWVMRNRPGFARWLQEPRTIDANLVPLREAMRWIRGHTEADALILANAFTPENFRETGARAADQTALGTYYYYSALSERRFWVEGPTYLVDPFEAWRRMRLAGDVFYRGVFPSDPAFCRAPCYQLIDRSLADGARPHPRSVRVFANQRFEIFRLPRPPMRLAAHDPRPGTGIR
;
A
#
# COMPACT_ATOMS: atom_id res chain seq x y z
N MET A 1 14.14 -29.87 14.72
CA MET A 1 14.53 -28.54 15.24
C MET A 1 14.00 -27.39 14.39
N LEU A 2 14.38 -27.22 13.12
CA LEU A 2 13.93 -26.05 12.31
C LEU A 2 12.40 -25.92 12.17
N TRP A 3 11.67 -27.02 11.99
CA TRP A 3 10.19 -26.98 11.95
C TRP A 3 9.55 -26.55 13.28
N LEU A 4 10.17 -26.89 14.42
CA LEU A 4 9.72 -26.39 15.72
C LEU A 4 9.94 -24.87 15.81
N ALA A 5 11.06 -24.36 15.30
CA ALA A 5 11.32 -22.92 15.21
C ALA A 5 10.29 -22.22 14.30
N VAL A 6 9.93 -22.82 13.16
CA VAL A 6 8.85 -22.33 12.30
C VAL A 6 7.52 -22.28 13.07
N GLY A 7 7.17 -23.35 13.76
CA GLY A 7 5.96 -23.41 14.59
C GLY A 7 5.95 -22.34 15.68
N ALA A 8 7.07 -22.12 16.37
CA ALA A 8 7.20 -21.08 17.38
C ALA A 8 7.04 -19.67 16.79
N VAL A 9 7.67 -19.39 15.63
CA VAL A 9 7.53 -18.10 14.93
C VAL A 9 6.08 -17.83 14.53
N VAL A 10 5.39 -18.85 13.99
CA VAL A 10 3.97 -18.74 13.62
C VAL A 10 3.11 -18.54 14.87
N ALA A 11 3.36 -19.27 15.96
CA ALA A 11 2.61 -19.14 17.21
C ALA A 11 2.77 -17.74 17.85
N VAL A 12 3.98 -17.19 17.87
CA VAL A 12 4.23 -15.82 18.37
C VAL A 12 3.56 -14.79 17.48
N GLY A 13 3.68 -14.91 16.16
CA GLY A 13 2.99 -14.01 15.22
C GLY A 13 1.47 -14.06 15.41
N TYR A 14 0.91 -15.25 15.53
CA TYR A 14 -0.52 -15.45 15.81
C TYR A 14 -0.94 -14.80 17.13
N ALA A 15 -0.18 -14.98 18.21
CA ALA A 15 -0.47 -14.40 19.51
C ALA A 15 -0.49 -12.85 19.46
N ILE A 16 0.44 -12.23 18.74
CA ILE A 16 0.46 -10.76 18.55
C ILE A 16 -0.80 -10.30 17.81
N VAL A 17 -1.13 -10.95 16.70
CA VAL A 17 -2.29 -10.58 15.87
C VAL A 17 -3.60 -10.81 16.64
N LEU A 18 -3.72 -11.93 17.32
CA LEU A 18 -4.89 -12.26 18.15
C LEU A 18 -5.10 -11.22 19.25
N ARG A 19 -4.04 -10.83 19.95
CA ARG A 19 -4.10 -9.76 20.96
C ARG A 19 -4.55 -8.45 20.34
N ALA A 20 -4.04 -8.10 19.16
CA ALA A 20 -4.41 -6.89 18.45
C ALA A 20 -5.87 -6.90 17.95
N CYS A 21 -6.44 -8.09 17.74
CA CYS A 21 -7.85 -8.32 17.39
C CYS A 21 -8.76 -8.50 18.62
N GLY A 22 -8.32 -8.10 19.80
CA GLY A 22 -9.15 -8.21 21.00
C GLY A 22 -9.27 -9.62 21.58
N GLY A 23 -8.56 -10.62 21.06
CA GLY A 23 -8.78 -12.04 21.40
C GLY A 23 -9.80 -12.74 20.47
N ASN A 24 -10.25 -12.08 19.40
CA ASN A 24 -11.22 -12.64 18.48
C ASN A 24 -10.58 -13.66 17.51
N HIS A 25 -10.49 -14.92 17.95
CA HIS A 25 -9.98 -16.04 17.13
C HIS A 25 -10.78 -16.23 15.84
N ALA A 26 -12.11 -16.07 15.89
CA ALA A 26 -13.00 -16.25 14.75
C ALA A 26 -12.68 -15.25 13.63
N ALA A 27 -12.38 -13.99 13.96
CA ALA A 27 -11.98 -12.99 12.97
C ALA A 27 -10.63 -13.34 12.31
N VAL A 28 -9.62 -13.73 13.12
CA VAL A 28 -8.29 -14.08 12.59
C VAL A 28 -8.36 -15.31 11.68
N LEU A 29 -9.00 -16.38 12.14
CA LEU A 29 -9.14 -17.63 11.38
C LEU A 29 -10.10 -17.48 10.19
N GLY A 30 -11.19 -16.73 10.36
CA GLY A 30 -12.15 -16.44 9.31
C GLY A 30 -11.53 -15.66 8.15
N TYR A 31 -10.72 -14.63 8.47
CA TYR A 31 -9.99 -13.89 7.44
C TYR A 31 -8.86 -14.71 6.81
N ALA A 32 -8.16 -15.54 7.58
CA ALA A 32 -7.16 -16.46 7.01
C ALA A 32 -7.80 -17.47 6.04
N GLY A 33 -8.97 -18.04 6.39
CA GLY A 33 -9.76 -18.90 5.52
C GLY A 33 -10.26 -18.17 4.27
N TYR A 34 -10.71 -16.92 4.43
CA TYR A 34 -11.07 -16.04 3.32
C TYR A 34 -9.93 -15.88 2.32
N LEU A 35 -8.75 -15.48 2.80
CA LEU A 35 -7.56 -15.31 1.95
C LEU A 35 -7.17 -16.61 1.26
N LEU A 36 -7.20 -17.74 1.96
CA LEU A 36 -6.85 -19.03 1.38
C LEU A 36 -7.78 -19.38 0.21
N LEU A 37 -9.09 -19.30 0.42
CA LEU A 37 -10.09 -19.80 -0.52
C LEU A 37 -10.42 -18.82 -1.64
N ARG A 38 -10.43 -17.51 -1.38
CA ARG A 38 -10.85 -16.48 -2.34
C ARG A 38 -9.70 -15.72 -2.99
N VAL A 39 -8.50 -15.79 -2.42
CA VAL A 39 -7.32 -15.08 -2.97
C VAL A 39 -6.26 -16.10 -3.39
N PHE A 40 -5.69 -16.86 -2.46
CA PHE A 40 -4.56 -17.74 -2.72
C PHE A 40 -4.90 -18.85 -3.74
N VAL A 41 -5.96 -19.62 -3.51
CA VAL A 41 -6.35 -20.73 -4.40
C VAL A 41 -6.64 -20.25 -5.84
N PRO A 42 -7.53 -19.25 -6.08
CA PRO A 42 -7.76 -18.72 -7.43
C PRO A 42 -6.48 -18.24 -8.12
N GLY A 43 -5.64 -17.52 -7.36
CA GLY A 43 -4.37 -17.00 -7.84
C GLY A 43 -3.39 -18.08 -8.28
N VAL A 44 -3.22 -19.13 -7.47
CA VAL A 44 -2.32 -20.26 -7.78
C VAL A 44 -2.85 -21.09 -8.95
N VAL A 45 -4.17 -21.32 -9.02
CA VAL A 45 -4.81 -22.03 -10.14
C VAL A 45 -4.60 -21.28 -11.45
N LEU A 46 -4.90 -19.97 -11.49
CA LEU A 46 -4.66 -19.16 -12.69
C LEU A 46 -3.18 -19.12 -13.05
N LEU A 47 -2.29 -18.95 -12.07
CA LEU A 47 -0.86 -18.91 -12.34
C LEU A 47 -0.33 -20.24 -12.91
N ASN A 48 -0.83 -21.39 -12.43
CA ASN A 48 -0.53 -22.70 -13.00
C ASN A 48 -1.04 -22.84 -14.45
N LEU A 49 -2.21 -22.27 -14.78
CA LEU A 49 -2.75 -22.23 -16.13
C LEU A 49 -1.91 -21.37 -17.09
N VAL A 50 -1.45 -20.22 -16.60
CA VAL A 50 -0.63 -19.25 -17.34
C VAL A 50 0.78 -19.78 -17.57
N LEU A 51 1.42 -20.32 -16.52
CA LEU A 51 2.79 -20.83 -16.58
C LEU A 51 2.89 -22.25 -17.14
N ARG A 52 1.78 -23.01 -17.17
CA ARG A 52 1.69 -24.41 -17.60
C ARG A 52 2.63 -25.35 -16.84
N ARG A 53 2.95 -25.02 -15.59
CA ARG A 53 3.79 -25.83 -14.70
C ARG A 53 3.38 -25.63 -13.24
N PRO A 54 3.62 -26.62 -12.37
CA PRO A 54 3.46 -26.46 -10.92
C PRO A 54 4.19 -25.22 -10.41
N VAL A 55 3.53 -24.49 -9.50
CA VAL A 55 4.06 -23.26 -8.91
C VAL A 55 4.72 -23.60 -7.57
N GLY A 56 5.93 -23.12 -7.31
CA GLY A 56 6.56 -23.23 -5.98
C GLY A 56 5.90 -22.31 -4.96
N LEU A 57 6.00 -22.59 -3.66
CA LEU A 57 5.32 -21.80 -2.62
C LEU A 57 5.73 -20.31 -2.64
N ASP A 58 7.02 -20.03 -2.82
CA ASP A 58 7.54 -18.66 -2.92
C ASP A 58 6.93 -17.90 -4.10
N THR A 59 6.79 -18.55 -5.25
CA THR A 59 6.14 -17.99 -6.44
C THR A 59 4.62 -17.87 -6.24
N ALA A 60 4.00 -18.83 -5.55
CA ALA A 60 2.58 -18.81 -5.21
C ALA A 60 2.25 -17.62 -4.30
N ILE A 61 3.11 -17.29 -3.33
CA ILE A 61 2.95 -16.11 -2.49
C ILE A 61 3.27 -14.84 -3.29
N ALA A 62 4.44 -14.79 -3.94
CA ALA A 62 4.92 -13.57 -4.60
C ALA A 62 4.10 -13.14 -5.82
N LEU A 63 3.52 -14.09 -6.57
CA LEU A 63 2.74 -13.84 -7.79
C LEU A 63 1.32 -14.38 -7.72
N GLY A 64 1.09 -15.53 -7.07
CA GLY A 64 -0.24 -16.13 -6.94
C GLY A 64 -1.17 -15.27 -6.10
N VAL A 65 -0.75 -14.81 -4.91
CA VAL A 65 -1.61 -13.96 -4.05
C VAL A 65 -2.01 -12.64 -4.73
N PRO A 66 -1.10 -11.84 -5.35
CA PRO A 66 -1.50 -10.66 -6.14
C PRO A 66 -2.46 -11.00 -7.28
N THR A 67 -2.25 -12.13 -7.96
CA THR A 67 -3.17 -12.61 -9.01
C THR A 67 -4.55 -12.93 -8.43
N GLY A 68 -4.58 -13.53 -7.25
CA GLY A 68 -5.80 -13.80 -6.49
C GLY A 68 -6.57 -12.54 -6.16
N PHE A 69 -5.89 -11.51 -5.65
CA PHE A 69 -6.51 -10.22 -5.35
C PHE A 69 -7.11 -9.59 -6.62
N ALA A 70 -6.38 -9.61 -7.74
CA ALA A 70 -6.89 -9.10 -9.01
C ALA A 70 -8.16 -9.85 -9.47
N LEU A 71 -8.19 -11.17 -9.32
CA LEU A 71 -9.36 -12.00 -9.65
C LEU A 71 -10.54 -11.74 -8.71
N GLU A 72 -10.30 -11.63 -7.41
CA GLU A 72 -11.32 -11.30 -6.41
C GLU A 72 -11.96 -9.94 -6.72
N ILE A 73 -11.16 -8.91 -6.96
CA ILE A 73 -11.64 -7.56 -7.29
C ILE A 73 -12.46 -7.58 -8.57
N ALA A 74 -11.94 -8.20 -9.64
CA ALA A 74 -12.65 -8.30 -10.91
C ALA A 74 -13.98 -9.07 -10.75
N THR A 75 -13.98 -10.13 -9.95
CA THR A 75 -15.19 -10.93 -9.67
C THR A 75 -16.20 -10.12 -8.86
N PHE A 76 -15.77 -9.44 -7.80
CA PHE A 76 -16.64 -8.63 -6.95
C PHE A 76 -17.28 -7.50 -7.76
N LEU A 77 -16.48 -6.72 -8.51
CA LEU A 77 -16.98 -5.62 -9.34
C LEU A 77 -17.85 -6.13 -10.48
N GLY A 78 -17.46 -7.23 -11.14
CA GLY A 78 -18.24 -7.84 -12.23
C GLY A 78 -19.62 -8.32 -11.76
N LEU A 79 -19.68 -9.06 -10.64
CA LEU A 79 -20.96 -9.51 -10.06
C LEU A 79 -21.79 -8.33 -9.54
N SER A 80 -21.15 -7.26 -9.07
CA SER A 80 -21.81 -6.01 -8.67
C SER A 80 -22.48 -5.33 -9.85
N ALA A 81 -21.74 -5.13 -10.94
CA ALA A 81 -22.23 -4.50 -12.15
C ALA A 81 -23.37 -5.30 -12.83
N LEU A 82 -23.31 -6.63 -12.74
CA LEU A 82 -24.34 -7.53 -13.28
C LEU A 82 -25.56 -7.71 -12.35
N GLY A 83 -25.56 -7.13 -11.15
CA GLY A 83 -26.65 -7.28 -10.19
C GLY A 83 -26.79 -8.69 -9.57
N VAL A 84 -25.79 -9.57 -9.73
CA VAL A 84 -25.81 -10.98 -9.27
C VAL A 84 -24.80 -11.23 -8.14
N ARG A 85 -24.67 -10.25 -7.23
CA ARG A 85 -23.78 -10.32 -6.06
C ARG A 85 -24.08 -11.48 -5.11
N ASN A 86 -25.25 -12.10 -5.21
CA ASN A 86 -25.65 -13.29 -4.46
C ASN A 86 -24.90 -14.56 -4.90
N LEU A 87 -24.26 -14.57 -6.08
CA LEU A 87 -23.43 -15.70 -6.55
C LEU A 87 -22.01 -15.70 -5.96
N GLU A 88 -21.60 -14.61 -5.33
CA GLU A 88 -20.27 -14.45 -4.74
C GLU A 88 -19.86 -15.59 -3.78
N PRO A 89 -20.74 -16.17 -2.93
CA PRO A 89 -20.42 -17.32 -2.09
C PRO A 89 -20.00 -18.59 -2.86
N LEU A 90 -20.40 -18.73 -4.13
CA LEU A 90 -20.09 -19.91 -4.96
C LEU A 90 -18.70 -19.83 -5.63
N VAL A 91 -18.08 -18.66 -5.64
CA VAL A 91 -16.79 -18.41 -6.30
C VAL A 91 -15.68 -19.36 -5.81
N PRO A 92 -15.50 -19.63 -4.50
CA PRO A 92 -14.50 -20.60 -4.04
C PRO A 92 -14.71 -22.00 -4.60
N CYS A 93 -15.96 -22.47 -4.67
CA CYS A 93 -16.29 -23.81 -5.19
C CYS A 93 -15.86 -23.94 -6.65
N PHE A 94 -16.10 -22.92 -7.47
CA PHE A 94 -15.65 -22.88 -8.86
C PHE A 94 -14.13 -23.06 -8.99
N TRP A 95 -13.34 -22.31 -8.21
CA TRP A 95 -11.88 -22.39 -8.29
C TRP A 95 -11.32 -23.69 -7.73
N LEU A 96 -11.93 -24.25 -6.67
CA LEU A 96 -11.57 -25.56 -6.14
C LEU A 96 -11.84 -26.66 -7.16
N MET A 97 -13.01 -26.65 -7.81
CA MET A 97 -13.34 -27.59 -8.88
C MET A 97 -12.37 -27.47 -10.06
N LEU A 98 -12.06 -26.25 -10.50
CA LEU A 98 -11.08 -26.03 -11.57
C LEU A 98 -9.69 -26.54 -11.19
N GLY A 99 -9.24 -26.28 -9.96
CA GLY A 99 -7.98 -26.78 -9.43
C GLY A 99 -7.92 -28.31 -9.37
N ALA A 100 -9.00 -28.95 -8.90
CA ALA A 100 -9.13 -30.40 -8.86
C ALA A 100 -9.12 -31.02 -10.27
N ASN A 101 -9.86 -30.44 -11.22
CA ASN A 101 -9.87 -30.86 -12.61
C ASN A 101 -8.47 -30.76 -13.25
N LEU A 102 -7.72 -29.69 -12.97
CA LEU A 102 -6.35 -29.55 -13.45
C LEU A 102 -5.40 -30.58 -12.83
N TRP A 103 -5.58 -30.90 -11.55
CA TRP A 103 -4.83 -31.95 -10.89
C TRP A 103 -5.11 -33.32 -11.53
N LEU A 104 -6.39 -33.67 -11.74
CA LEU A 104 -6.79 -34.91 -12.40
C LEU A 104 -6.24 -35.00 -13.84
N TRP A 105 -6.36 -33.93 -14.61
CA TRP A 105 -5.95 -33.93 -16.02
C TRP A 105 -4.43 -34.00 -16.21
N ARG A 106 -3.65 -33.31 -15.37
CA ARG A 106 -2.19 -33.25 -15.48
C ARG A 106 -1.46 -34.27 -14.61
N ARG A 107 -2.18 -34.96 -13.72
CA ARG A 107 -1.62 -35.79 -12.64
C ARG A 107 -0.56 -35.06 -11.80
N ALA A 108 -0.68 -33.72 -11.73
CA ALA A 108 0.25 -32.85 -11.03
C ALA A 108 -0.53 -31.66 -10.44
N GLY A 109 -0.31 -31.38 -9.16
CA GLY A 109 -1.01 -30.32 -8.46
C GLY A 109 -0.64 -28.93 -9.00
N PRO A 110 -1.53 -27.94 -8.83
CA PRO A 110 -1.21 -26.57 -9.20
C PRO A 110 -0.04 -26.01 -8.36
N LEU A 111 0.09 -26.48 -7.12
CA LEU A 111 1.15 -26.15 -6.17
C LEU A 111 2.14 -27.33 -6.04
N ALA A 112 3.43 -27.04 -6.19
CA ALA A 112 4.51 -28.01 -5.97
C ALA A 112 4.86 -28.10 -4.47
N VAL A 113 4.00 -28.78 -3.68
CA VAL A 113 4.15 -28.90 -2.21
C VAL A 113 5.35 -29.74 -1.81
N ALA A 114 5.75 -30.72 -2.63
CA ALA A 114 6.83 -31.67 -2.32
C ALA A 114 8.17 -30.99 -1.92
N ASN A 115 8.43 -29.78 -2.42
CA ASN A 115 9.66 -29.03 -2.11
C ASN A 115 9.67 -28.31 -0.75
N LEU A 116 8.55 -28.32 0.00
CA LEU A 116 8.47 -27.64 1.30
C LEU A 116 9.19 -28.41 2.40
N GLY A 117 9.04 -29.73 2.42
CA GLY A 117 9.71 -30.61 3.39
C GLY A 117 11.23 -30.53 3.34
N GLU A 118 11.78 -30.28 2.15
CA GLU A 118 13.23 -30.31 1.89
C GLU A 118 13.96 -29.02 2.31
N ARG A 119 13.26 -27.92 2.62
CA ARG A 119 13.90 -26.59 2.81
C ARG A 119 13.34 -25.79 3.99
N PRO A 120 13.30 -26.34 5.21
CA PRO A 120 12.78 -25.65 6.40
C PRO A 120 13.48 -24.31 6.68
N GLY A 121 14.77 -24.15 6.31
CA GLY A 121 15.49 -22.89 6.46
C GLY A 121 14.90 -21.72 5.67
N ARG A 122 14.30 -21.97 4.49
CA ARG A 122 13.64 -20.92 3.70
C ARG A 122 12.33 -20.46 4.35
N VAL A 123 11.55 -21.43 4.82
CA VAL A 123 10.28 -21.17 5.52
C VAL A 123 10.55 -20.42 6.82
N LEU A 124 11.57 -20.84 7.57
CA LEU A 124 11.99 -20.13 8.78
C LEU A 124 12.43 -18.70 8.49
N ALA A 125 13.23 -18.47 7.44
CA ALA A 125 13.69 -17.14 7.09
C ALA A 125 12.53 -16.19 6.70
N LEU A 126 11.60 -16.66 5.86
CA LEU A 126 10.39 -15.89 5.54
C LEU A 126 9.51 -15.68 6.77
N GLY A 127 9.36 -16.68 7.63
CA GLY A 127 8.63 -16.58 8.89
C GLY A 127 9.21 -15.53 9.83
N LEU A 128 10.53 -15.49 9.99
CA LEU A 128 11.22 -14.49 10.82
C LEU A 128 11.07 -13.08 10.26
N LEU A 129 11.17 -12.89 8.94
CA LEU A 129 10.91 -11.60 8.30
C LEU A 129 9.44 -11.18 8.47
N GLY A 130 8.49 -12.12 8.31
CA GLY A 130 7.08 -11.89 8.57
C GLY A 130 6.80 -11.51 10.02
N LEU A 131 7.46 -12.17 10.97
CA LEU A 131 7.36 -11.83 12.40
C LEU A 131 7.91 -10.43 12.69
N ALA A 132 9.06 -10.07 12.11
CA ALA A 132 9.60 -8.72 12.23
C ALA A 132 8.62 -7.66 11.70
N PHE A 133 7.96 -7.93 10.56
CA PHE A 133 6.92 -7.05 10.03
C PHE A 133 5.68 -6.98 10.93
N ILE A 134 5.24 -8.10 11.51
CA ILE A 134 4.13 -8.12 12.49
C ILE A 134 4.49 -7.27 13.72
N VAL A 135 5.73 -7.34 14.21
CA VAL A 135 6.21 -6.50 15.33
C VAL A 135 6.19 -5.02 14.95
N SER A 136 6.66 -4.65 13.75
CA SER A 136 6.56 -3.27 13.26
C SER A 136 5.11 -2.80 13.14
N THR A 137 4.23 -3.65 12.61
CA THR A 137 2.80 -3.36 12.48
C THR A 137 2.19 -3.12 13.86
N ALA A 138 2.52 -3.96 14.84
CA ALA A 138 2.05 -3.80 16.21
C ALA A 138 2.54 -2.48 16.84
N SER A 139 3.81 -2.14 16.60
CA SER A 139 4.38 -0.90 17.11
C SER A 139 3.78 0.35 16.49
N GLN A 140 3.59 0.39 15.17
CA GLN A 140 3.26 1.62 14.46
C GLN A 140 1.75 1.73 14.28
N MET A 141 1.12 0.71 13.72
CA MET A 141 -0.29 0.75 13.37
C MET A 141 -1.20 0.41 14.56
N TYR A 142 -0.92 -0.69 15.26
CA TYR A 142 -1.85 -1.16 16.32
C TYR A 142 -1.79 -0.27 17.55
N ALA A 143 -0.60 0.25 17.89
CA ALA A 143 -0.40 1.19 18.98
C ALA A 143 -1.05 2.56 18.72
N GLU A 144 -1.15 3.02 17.46
CA GLU A 144 -1.84 4.27 17.14
C GLU A 144 -3.36 4.08 17.17
N ALA A 145 -3.84 2.95 16.64
CA ALA A 145 -5.24 2.68 16.37
C ALA A 145 -5.88 1.71 17.38
N ALA A 146 -5.85 1.97 18.68
CA ALA A 146 -6.45 1.05 19.68
C ALA A 146 -7.89 0.66 19.32
N LEU A 147 -8.24 -0.63 19.41
CA LEU A 147 -9.58 -1.14 19.08
C LEU A 147 -10.22 -1.79 20.30
N VAL A 148 -11.53 -1.58 20.46
CA VAL A 148 -12.39 -2.31 21.40
C VAL A 148 -13.62 -2.79 20.62
N ASP A 149 -13.92 -4.09 20.70
CA ASP A 149 -14.96 -4.76 19.90
C ASP A 149 -14.88 -4.46 18.40
N GLY A 150 -13.66 -4.46 17.87
CA GLY A 150 -13.39 -4.26 16.45
C GLY A 150 -13.45 -2.81 15.96
N VAL A 151 -13.79 -1.83 16.81
CA VAL A 151 -13.89 -0.40 16.43
C VAL A 151 -12.89 0.47 17.20
N PRO A 152 -12.48 1.64 16.66
CA PRO A 152 -11.56 2.56 17.33
C PRO A 152 -12.00 2.91 18.75
N ALA A 153 -11.06 2.80 19.69
CA ALA A 153 -11.26 3.13 21.10
C ALA A 153 -11.05 4.63 21.39
N ARG A 154 -10.36 5.32 20.48
CA ARG A 154 -10.08 6.76 20.52
C ARG A 154 -10.03 7.29 19.09
N THR A 155 -9.90 8.60 18.94
CA THR A 155 -9.64 9.20 17.64
C THR A 155 -8.35 8.64 17.04
N VAL A 156 -8.45 8.23 15.78
CA VAL A 156 -7.34 7.78 14.95
C VAL A 156 -7.13 8.71 13.75
N PHE A 157 -6.06 8.47 12.99
CA PHE A 157 -5.75 9.21 11.77
C PHE A 157 -6.94 9.22 10.80
N HIS A 158 -7.29 10.41 10.31
CA HIS A 158 -8.55 10.64 9.58
C HIS A 158 -8.67 9.81 8.29
N ASP A 159 -7.56 9.61 7.56
CA ASP A 159 -7.55 8.79 6.35
C ASP A 159 -8.03 7.35 6.61
N TRP A 160 -7.83 6.81 7.82
CA TRP A 160 -8.32 5.47 8.13
C TRP A 160 -9.85 5.42 8.17
N MET A 161 -10.49 6.42 8.79
CA MET A 161 -11.95 6.49 8.78
C MET A 161 -12.48 6.77 7.36
N TYR A 162 -11.79 7.61 6.59
CA TYR A 162 -12.10 7.85 5.19
C TYR A 162 -12.05 6.57 4.33
N LEU A 163 -11.04 5.72 4.54
CA LEU A 163 -10.94 4.45 3.83
C LEU A 163 -12.02 3.45 4.30
N ILE A 164 -12.34 3.41 5.59
CA ILE A 164 -13.42 2.56 6.14
C ILE A 164 -14.78 2.98 5.60
N SER A 165 -15.08 4.27 5.53
CA SER A 165 -16.36 4.76 5.00
C SER A 165 -16.54 4.36 3.54
N ARG A 166 -15.48 4.48 2.72
CA ARG A 166 -15.50 4.06 1.31
C ARG A 166 -15.65 2.54 1.16
N ALA A 167 -14.99 1.76 2.01
CA ALA A 167 -15.21 0.31 2.04
C ALA A 167 -16.66 -0.04 2.42
N GLY A 168 -17.28 0.70 3.34
CA GLY A 168 -18.70 0.59 3.69
C GLY A 168 -19.62 0.89 2.50
N ALA A 169 -19.36 1.96 1.75
CA ALA A 169 -20.11 2.30 0.55
C ALA A 169 -20.02 1.20 -0.52
N ILE A 170 -18.81 0.68 -0.79
CA ILE A 170 -18.57 -0.41 -1.74
C ILE A 170 -19.30 -1.70 -1.31
N LYS A 171 -19.31 -1.99 -0.01
CA LYS A 171 -20.02 -3.14 0.56
C LYS A 171 -21.53 -3.02 0.36
N GLY A 172 -22.09 -1.81 0.52
CA GLY A 172 -23.54 -1.55 0.47
C GLY A 172 -24.15 -1.63 -0.93
N GLY A 173 -23.54 -1.01 -1.95
CA GLY A 173 -24.27 -0.69 -3.18
C GLY A 173 -23.49 -0.83 -4.49
N TRP A 174 -24.23 -0.83 -5.59
CA TRP A 174 -23.76 -0.53 -6.94
C TRP A 174 -24.81 0.37 -7.62
N PRO A 175 -24.44 1.43 -8.38
CA PRO A 175 -23.08 1.88 -8.69
C PRO A 175 -22.30 2.36 -7.46
N LEU A 176 -20.98 2.41 -7.57
CA LEU A 176 -20.11 2.88 -6.48
C LEU A 176 -20.23 4.40 -6.34
N GLU A 177 -20.64 4.85 -5.17
CA GLU A 177 -20.79 6.26 -4.84
C GLU A 177 -19.81 6.69 -3.74
N ASP A 178 -19.45 7.97 -3.74
CA ASP A 178 -18.64 8.55 -2.67
C ASP A 178 -19.50 8.64 -1.38
N PRO A 179 -19.08 8.04 -0.26
CA PRO A 179 -19.80 8.16 1.01
C PRO A 179 -19.86 9.61 1.53
N SER A 180 -18.94 10.45 1.08
CA SER A 180 -18.74 11.84 1.51
C SER A 180 -19.74 12.79 0.85
N MET A 181 -20.31 12.43 -0.31
CA MET A 181 -21.34 13.22 -0.98
C MET A 181 -22.24 12.31 -1.82
N ALA A 182 -23.45 12.08 -1.33
CA ALA A 182 -24.39 11.16 -1.97
C ALA A 182 -24.69 11.52 -3.44
N GLY A 183 -24.81 10.51 -4.29
CA GLY A 183 -25.07 10.68 -5.71
C GLY A 183 -23.86 11.13 -6.53
N THR A 184 -22.68 11.27 -5.94
CA THR A 184 -21.44 11.42 -6.71
C THR A 184 -20.76 10.07 -6.92
N PRO A 185 -20.21 9.77 -8.12
CA PRO A 185 -19.47 8.54 -8.35
C PRO A 185 -18.23 8.45 -7.44
N LEU A 186 -17.89 7.23 -7.01
CA LEU A 186 -16.68 7.01 -6.23
C LEU A 186 -15.42 7.23 -7.10
N GLN A 187 -14.77 8.38 -6.95
CA GLN A 187 -13.51 8.71 -7.61
C GLN A 187 -12.33 8.47 -6.65
N TYR A 188 -11.62 7.35 -6.82
CA TYR A 188 -10.47 6.95 -5.98
C TYR A 188 -9.77 5.70 -6.53
N HIS A 189 -8.53 5.42 -6.12
CA HIS A 189 -7.92 4.09 -6.24
C HIS A 189 -8.51 3.12 -5.20
N TYR A 190 -9.76 2.70 -5.39
CA TYR A 190 -10.55 1.98 -4.38
C TYR A 190 -10.38 0.46 -4.37
N PHE A 191 -9.47 -0.16 -5.16
CA PHE A 191 -9.43 -1.63 -5.27
C PHE A 191 -9.00 -2.33 -3.98
N MET A 192 -8.18 -1.68 -3.14
CA MET A 192 -7.92 -2.20 -1.79
C MET A 192 -9.22 -2.29 -0.98
N LEU A 193 -10.06 -1.26 -1.10
CA LEU A 193 -11.33 -1.17 -0.38
C LEU A 193 -12.36 -2.18 -0.89
N VAL A 194 -12.29 -2.56 -2.16
CA VAL A 194 -13.05 -3.69 -2.72
C VAL A 194 -12.68 -4.99 -2.01
N HIS A 195 -11.39 -5.26 -1.82
CA HIS A 195 -10.94 -6.45 -1.06
C HIS A 195 -11.48 -6.43 0.38
N VAL A 196 -11.39 -5.28 1.07
CA VAL A 196 -11.90 -5.15 2.45
C VAL A 196 -13.42 -5.31 2.51
N ALA A 197 -14.16 -4.73 1.57
CA ALA A 197 -15.61 -4.86 1.47
C ALA A 197 -16.04 -6.31 1.20
N ALA A 198 -15.36 -6.99 0.26
CA ALA A 198 -15.61 -8.39 -0.07
C ALA A 198 -15.31 -9.31 1.13
N ALA A 199 -14.19 -9.08 1.82
CA ALA A 199 -13.83 -9.80 3.03
C ALA A 199 -14.87 -9.61 4.15
N ALA A 200 -15.27 -8.36 4.43
CA ALA A 200 -16.26 -8.04 5.45
C ALA A 200 -17.62 -8.69 5.13
N LYS A 201 -18.05 -8.64 3.87
CA LYS A 201 -19.31 -9.25 3.44
C LYS A 201 -19.29 -10.78 3.56
N ALA A 202 -18.19 -11.43 3.18
CA ALA A 202 -18.09 -12.87 3.20
C ALA A 202 -17.89 -13.46 4.61
N THR A 203 -17.25 -12.73 5.51
CA THR A 203 -16.86 -13.22 6.84
C THR A 203 -17.68 -12.61 7.98
N GLY A 204 -18.39 -11.51 7.75
CA GLY A 204 -19.05 -10.73 8.79
C GLY A 204 -18.10 -9.94 9.69
N ILE A 205 -16.79 -9.92 9.40
CA ILE A 205 -15.81 -9.18 10.20
C ILE A 205 -16.00 -7.68 10.00
N GLU A 206 -15.94 -6.91 11.09
CA GLU A 206 -15.99 -5.44 11.09
C GLU A 206 -14.92 -4.84 10.16
N LEU A 207 -15.31 -3.83 9.36
CA LEU A 207 -14.45 -3.18 8.37
C LEU A 207 -13.19 -2.57 9.02
N SER A 208 -13.35 -1.95 10.19
CA SER A 208 -12.24 -1.39 10.97
C SER A 208 -11.28 -2.46 11.45
N LEU A 209 -11.78 -3.63 11.88
CA LEU A 209 -10.91 -4.72 12.28
C LEU A 209 -10.14 -5.30 11.08
N LEU A 210 -10.79 -5.43 9.93
CA LEU A 210 -10.12 -5.86 8.69
C LEU A 210 -9.03 -4.89 8.27
N LEU A 211 -9.38 -3.61 8.09
CA LEU A 211 -8.45 -2.61 7.57
C LEU A 211 -7.31 -2.30 8.55
N LEU A 212 -7.63 -2.15 9.85
CA LEU A 212 -6.67 -1.69 10.86
C LEU A 212 -5.87 -2.80 11.53
N ARG A 213 -6.21 -4.08 11.29
CA ARG A 213 -5.48 -5.23 11.86
C ARG A 213 -5.07 -6.24 10.82
N LEU A 214 -6.03 -6.78 10.10
CA LEU A 214 -5.85 -8.05 9.41
C LEU A 214 -5.28 -7.89 7.99
N ALA A 215 -5.75 -6.90 7.23
CA ALA A 215 -5.43 -6.76 5.81
C ALA A 215 -3.97 -6.40 5.54
N VAL A 216 -3.34 -5.63 6.42
CA VAL A 216 -1.93 -5.19 6.26
C VAL A 216 -0.93 -6.35 6.29
N LEU A 217 -1.22 -7.39 7.05
CA LEU A 217 -0.31 -8.51 7.32
C LEU A 217 -0.01 -9.38 6.09
N PRO A 218 -1.00 -9.93 5.36
CA PRO A 218 -0.72 -10.70 4.15
C PRO A 218 -0.04 -9.84 3.09
N LEU A 219 -0.39 -8.54 2.99
CA LEU A 219 0.20 -7.64 2.01
C LEU A 219 1.69 -7.40 2.27
N GLY A 220 2.06 -7.10 3.52
CA GLY A 220 3.46 -6.98 3.92
C GLY A 220 4.24 -8.28 3.70
N PHE A 221 3.65 -9.42 4.04
CA PHE A 221 4.27 -10.73 3.82
C PHE A 221 4.51 -11.06 2.34
N VAL A 222 3.56 -10.69 1.46
CA VAL A 222 3.72 -10.83 0.01
C VAL A 222 4.85 -9.94 -0.49
N LEU A 223 4.90 -8.67 -0.08
CA LEU A 223 5.98 -7.75 -0.47
C LEU A 223 7.37 -8.24 -0.05
N ILE A 224 7.49 -8.76 1.18
CA ILE A 224 8.72 -9.42 1.68
C ILE A 224 9.09 -10.61 0.81
N THR A 225 8.11 -11.45 0.46
CA THR A 225 8.34 -12.63 -0.38
C THR A 225 8.76 -12.23 -1.80
N GLN A 226 8.21 -11.14 -2.35
CA GLN A 226 8.62 -10.60 -3.65
C GLN A 226 10.08 -10.11 -3.63
N ALA A 227 10.45 -9.34 -2.61
CA ALA A 227 11.84 -8.92 -2.40
C ALA A 227 12.77 -10.14 -2.23
N TYR A 228 12.34 -11.14 -1.46
CA TYR A 228 13.07 -12.38 -1.24
C TYR A 228 13.29 -13.16 -2.54
N VAL A 229 12.26 -13.34 -3.36
CA VAL A 229 12.36 -14.05 -4.65
C VAL A 229 13.27 -13.31 -5.62
N LEU A 230 13.13 -11.98 -5.73
CA LEU A 230 13.99 -11.14 -6.56
C LEU A 230 15.45 -11.21 -6.09
N GLY A 231 15.70 -11.11 -4.78
CA GLY A 231 17.03 -11.20 -4.19
C GLY A 231 17.67 -12.57 -4.37
N CYS A 232 16.91 -13.66 -4.20
CA CYS A 232 17.37 -15.01 -4.48
C CYS A 232 17.76 -15.19 -5.94
N ARG A 233 16.93 -14.67 -6.87
CA ARG A 233 17.19 -14.78 -8.30
C ARG A 233 18.43 -14.01 -8.71
N LEU A 234 18.55 -12.74 -8.29
CA LEU A 234 19.66 -11.88 -8.70
C LEU A 234 21.00 -12.36 -8.12
N SER A 235 21.01 -12.80 -6.87
CA SER A 235 22.23 -13.27 -6.18
C SER A 235 22.55 -14.75 -6.41
N HIS A 236 21.56 -15.54 -6.84
CA HIS A 236 21.58 -17.01 -6.88
C HIS A 236 21.80 -17.66 -5.49
N ARG A 237 21.45 -16.96 -4.41
CA ARG A 237 21.61 -17.43 -3.02
C ARG A 237 20.37 -17.13 -2.18
N ILE A 238 20.06 -18.03 -1.25
CA ILE A 238 18.99 -17.81 -0.25
C ILE A 238 19.28 -16.57 0.60
N SER A 239 20.54 -16.38 1.00
CA SER A 239 20.97 -15.21 1.78
C SER A 239 20.66 -13.89 1.08
N GLY A 240 20.78 -13.81 -0.25
CA GLY A 240 20.42 -12.61 -0.99
C GLY A 240 18.92 -12.32 -0.94
N GLY A 241 18.09 -13.35 -0.90
CA GLY A 241 16.65 -13.18 -0.64
C GLY A 241 16.36 -12.68 0.78
N VAL A 242 17.00 -13.27 1.79
CA VAL A 242 16.82 -12.86 3.19
C VAL A 242 17.23 -11.41 3.40
N VAL A 243 18.41 -11.04 2.88
CA VAL A 243 18.93 -9.67 2.95
C VAL A 243 18.02 -8.72 2.16
N ALA A 244 17.54 -9.09 0.97
CA ALA A 244 16.62 -8.24 0.22
C ALA A 244 15.29 -8.02 0.96
N GLY A 245 14.71 -9.04 1.59
CA GLY A 245 13.51 -8.92 2.41
C GLY A 245 13.75 -8.01 3.62
N LEU A 246 14.86 -8.20 4.34
CA LEU A 246 15.25 -7.35 5.46
C LEU A 246 15.47 -5.89 5.03
N LEU A 247 16.20 -5.66 3.94
CA LEU A 247 16.42 -4.34 3.38
C LEU A 247 15.13 -3.70 2.84
N ALA A 248 14.13 -4.47 2.45
CA ALA A 248 12.87 -3.91 1.96
C ALA A 248 12.03 -3.32 3.10
N VAL A 249 11.89 -4.04 4.22
CA VAL A 249 10.92 -3.67 5.29
C VAL A 249 11.51 -3.38 6.67
N GLY A 250 12.76 -3.78 6.92
CA GLY A 250 13.40 -3.69 8.24
C GLY A 250 14.48 -2.61 8.35
N VAL A 251 14.83 -1.94 7.26
CA VAL A 251 15.85 -0.89 7.23
C VAL A 251 15.20 0.46 7.00
N THR A 252 15.32 1.39 7.95
CA THR A 252 14.76 2.75 7.81
C THR A 252 15.77 3.70 7.14
N GLU A 253 15.58 5.01 7.27
CA GLU A 253 16.68 5.96 7.05
C GLU A 253 17.79 5.76 8.10
N PHE A 254 19.00 6.22 7.76
CA PHE A 254 20.14 6.30 8.67
C PHE A 254 20.02 7.58 9.50
N SER A 255 19.30 7.54 10.62
CA SER A 255 19.09 8.69 11.50
C SER A 255 19.35 8.33 12.95
N PHE A 256 20.02 9.23 13.66
CA PHE A 256 20.19 9.17 15.11
C PHE A 256 19.04 9.85 15.87
N SER A 257 18.07 10.44 15.16
CA SER A 257 16.85 10.95 15.78
C SER A 257 15.99 9.79 16.26
N GLY A 258 15.63 9.82 17.54
CA GLY A 258 14.62 8.92 18.10
C GLY A 258 13.19 9.29 17.72
N ASP A 259 12.98 10.46 17.10
CA ASP A 259 11.65 10.91 16.71
C ASP A 259 11.21 10.29 15.38
N VAL A 260 10.16 9.47 15.44
CA VAL A 260 9.53 8.83 14.27
C VAL A 260 8.66 9.82 13.49
N LEU A 261 8.16 10.86 14.16
CA LEU A 261 7.23 11.80 13.56
C LEU A 261 7.95 12.83 12.67
N ASN A 262 9.21 13.12 12.98
CA ASN A 262 10.04 14.10 12.28
C ASN A 262 11.25 13.39 11.65
N PRO A 263 11.11 12.81 10.44
CA PRO A 263 12.24 12.17 9.77
C PRO A 263 13.34 13.22 9.51
N VAL A 264 14.59 12.84 9.78
CA VAL A 264 15.72 13.74 9.51
C VAL A 264 15.91 13.89 8.01
N PHE A 265 15.67 12.81 7.27
CA PHE A 265 15.74 12.76 5.82
C PHE A 265 14.34 12.49 5.26
N LEU A 266 14.17 11.44 4.44
CA LEU A 266 12.87 11.01 3.90
C LEU A 266 12.57 9.56 4.29
N GLY A 267 12.95 9.15 5.51
CA GLY A 267 12.71 7.83 6.09
C GLY A 267 11.26 7.46 6.37
N LEU A 268 10.33 7.92 5.53
CA LEU A 268 8.89 7.81 5.72
C LEU A 268 8.27 6.52 5.16
N PHE A 269 9.01 5.71 4.40
CA PHE A 269 8.46 4.51 3.76
C PHE A 269 7.71 3.59 4.73
N ASP A 270 8.38 3.20 5.82
CA ASP A 270 7.84 2.24 6.78
C ASP A 270 6.55 2.78 7.38
N ARG A 271 6.50 4.08 7.70
CA ARG A 271 5.30 4.77 8.17
C ARG A 271 4.19 4.77 7.11
N TRP A 272 4.50 5.11 5.85
CA TRP A 272 3.52 5.14 4.77
C TRP A 272 2.99 3.76 4.37
N LEU A 273 3.74 2.68 4.62
CA LEU A 273 3.21 1.31 4.47
C LEU A 273 2.01 1.08 5.40
N PHE A 274 2.00 1.70 6.58
CA PHE A 274 0.91 1.56 7.57
C PHE A 274 -0.15 2.65 7.46
N GLN A 275 0.25 3.89 7.14
CA GLN A 275 -0.70 5.00 7.00
C GLN A 275 -1.55 4.90 5.75
N SER A 276 -1.02 4.34 4.66
CA SER A 276 -1.74 4.18 3.39
C SER A 276 -1.83 2.71 2.99
N PRO A 277 -2.86 1.98 3.46
CA PRO A 277 -3.10 0.58 3.05
C PRO A 277 -3.19 0.40 1.53
N THR A 278 -3.68 1.42 0.82
CA THR A 278 -3.73 1.44 -0.65
C THR A 278 -2.35 1.53 -1.28
N PHE A 279 -1.42 2.27 -0.68
CA PHE A 279 -0.03 2.29 -1.13
C PHE A 279 0.65 0.93 -0.92
N LEU A 280 0.51 0.32 0.26
CA LEU A 280 1.04 -1.03 0.51
C LEU A 280 0.45 -2.06 -0.48
N PHE A 281 -0.85 -1.98 -0.76
CA PHE A 281 -1.50 -2.82 -1.77
C PHE A 281 -0.97 -2.55 -3.18
N GLY A 282 -0.75 -1.28 -3.53
CA GLY A 282 -0.07 -0.88 -4.77
C GLY A 282 1.35 -1.44 -4.87
N MET A 283 2.11 -1.44 -3.78
CA MET A 283 3.46 -2.02 -3.73
C MET A 283 3.48 -3.53 -3.95
N VAL A 284 2.45 -4.25 -3.46
CA VAL A 284 2.27 -5.68 -3.76
C VAL A 284 2.09 -5.93 -5.25
N PHE A 285 1.28 -5.11 -5.94
CA PHE A 285 1.15 -5.22 -7.39
C PHE A 285 2.39 -4.73 -8.15
N PHE A 286 3.07 -3.70 -7.65
CA PHE A 286 4.34 -3.21 -8.21
C PHE A 286 5.42 -4.29 -8.20
N GLY A 287 5.59 -5.00 -7.07
CA GLY A 287 6.50 -6.14 -6.97
C GLY A 287 6.09 -7.31 -7.88
N ALA A 288 4.78 -7.60 -7.97
CA ALA A 288 4.26 -8.63 -8.87
C ALA A 288 4.52 -8.32 -10.34
N LEU A 289 4.26 -7.08 -10.78
CA LEU A 289 4.54 -6.60 -12.13
C LEU A 289 6.04 -6.61 -12.43
N THR A 290 6.87 -6.19 -11.47
CA THR A 290 8.34 -6.23 -11.59
C THR A 290 8.83 -7.66 -11.87
N LEU A 291 8.31 -8.65 -11.13
CA LEU A 291 8.60 -10.07 -11.34
C LEU A 291 8.02 -10.60 -12.66
N ALA A 292 6.78 -10.24 -13.00
CA ALA A 292 6.10 -10.68 -14.22
C ALA A 292 6.85 -10.23 -15.49
N VAL A 293 7.21 -8.94 -15.53
CA VAL A 293 7.98 -8.32 -16.61
C VAL A 293 9.39 -8.94 -16.70
N ALA A 294 10.07 -9.12 -15.57
CA ALA A 294 11.39 -9.75 -15.53
C ALA A 294 11.37 -11.22 -16.01
N ASN A 295 10.30 -11.95 -15.70
CA ASN A 295 10.10 -13.31 -16.20
C ASN A 295 9.88 -13.33 -17.71
N GLU A 296 9.07 -12.41 -18.23
CA GLU A 296 8.76 -12.35 -19.65
C GLU A 296 10.00 -12.00 -20.48
N PHE A 297 10.86 -11.10 -19.99
CA PHE A 297 12.10 -10.73 -20.67
C PHE A 297 13.21 -11.78 -20.55
N GLY A 298 13.13 -12.67 -19.57
CA GLY A 298 14.06 -13.79 -19.41
C GLY A 298 13.75 -14.99 -20.31
N THR A 299 12.54 -15.08 -20.88
CA THR A 299 12.16 -16.25 -21.69
C THR A 299 12.39 -16.02 -23.20
N PRO A 300 13.11 -16.93 -23.89
CA PRO A 300 13.33 -16.82 -25.34
C PRO A 300 12.07 -17.15 -26.17
N ALA A 301 11.10 -17.88 -25.60
CA ALA A 301 9.85 -18.24 -26.26
C ALA A 301 8.98 -17.01 -26.62
N PRO A 302 8.18 -17.07 -27.71
CA PRO A 302 7.25 -16.01 -28.07
C PRO A 302 6.18 -15.77 -26.99
N HIS A 303 5.62 -14.57 -26.97
CA HIS A 303 4.58 -14.18 -26.01
C HIS A 303 3.37 -15.11 -26.10
N GLY A 304 3.10 -15.84 -25.02
CA GLY A 304 1.81 -16.50 -24.88
C GLY A 304 0.74 -15.45 -24.60
N ARG A 305 -0.33 -15.39 -25.40
CA ARG A 305 -1.48 -14.49 -25.17
C ARG A 305 -1.98 -14.52 -23.71
N ARG A 306 -1.93 -15.70 -23.07
CA ARG A 306 -2.28 -15.90 -21.66
C ARG A 306 -1.41 -15.10 -20.68
N ARG A 307 -0.10 -15.03 -20.92
CA ARG A 307 0.83 -14.25 -20.07
C ARG A 307 0.62 -12.76 -20.24
N LEU A 308 0.39 -12.32 -21.48
CA LEU A 308 0.09 -10.92 -21.76
C LEU A 308 -1.21 -10.48 -21.08
N ALA A 309 -2.28 -11.29 -21.19
CA ALA A 309 -3.53 -11.05 -20.50
C ALA A 309 -3.38 -11.03 -18.97
N TRP A 310 -2.55 -11.91 -18.42
CA TRP A 310 -2.24 -11.91 -16.99
C TRP A 310 -1.46 -10.67 -16.53
N ILE A 311 -0.46 -10.21 -17.30
CA ILE A 311 0.25 -8.95 -17.03
C ILE A 311 -0.71 -7.76 -17.11
N ALA A 312 -1.60 -7.74 -18.10
CA ALA A 312 -2.64 -6.71 -18.23
C ALA A 312 -3.58 -6.71 -17.01
N LEU A 313 -4.02 -7.88 -16.55
CA LEU A 313 -4.82 -8.02 -15.33
C LEU A 313 -4.11 -7.47 -14.09
N LEU A 314 -2.81 -7.79 -13.91
CA LEU A 314 -2.02 -7.24 -12.81
C LEU A 314 -1.86 -5.73 -12.92
N ALA A 315 -1.69 -5.19 -14.14
CA ALA A 315 -1.58 -3.75 -14.38
C ALA A 315 -2.88 -3.02 -14.06
N ALA A 316 -4.02 -3.56 -14.51
CA ALA A 316 -5.35 -3.02 -14.18
C ALA A 316 -5.58 -3.00 -12.66
N ALA A 317 -5.26 -4.11 -11.98
CA ALA A 317 -5.38 -4.19 -10.53
C ALA A 317 -4.43 -3.23 -9.80
N ALA A 318 -3.19 -3.08 -10.28
CA ALA A 318 -2.22 -2.13 -9.75
C ALA A 318 -2.71 -0.68 -9.86
N THR A 319 -3.29 -0.31 -11.01
CA THR A 319 -3.85 1.03 -11.25
C THR A 319 -4.98 1.33 -10.26
N GLY A 320 -5.93 0.41 -10.10
CA GLY A 320 -7.02 0.59 -9.14
C GLY A 320 -6.58 0.48 -7.68
N ALA A 321 -5.45 -0.18 -7.38
CA ALA A 321 -4.88 -0.25 -6.03
C ALA A 321 -4.20 1.05 -5.62
N LYS A 322 -3.38 1.62 -6.52
CA LYS A 322 -2.74 2.93 -6.37
C LYS A 322 -2.35 3.48 -7.73
N GLY A 323 -2.97 4.58 -8.17
CA GLY A 323 -2.76 5.13 -9.52
C GLY A 323 -1.32 5.50 -9.86
N THR A 324 -0.46 5.74 -8.86
CA THR A 324 0.92 6.20 -9.03
C THR A 324 1.93 5.10 -9.37
N VAL A 325 1.64 3.81 -9.14
CA VAL A 325 2.66 2.75 -9.27
C VAL A 325 2.86 2.24 -10.70
N VAL A 326 1.81 2.24 -11.53
CA VAL A 326 1.89 1.74 -12.92
C VAL A 326 2.64 2.71 -13.86
N PRO A 327 2.47 4.04 -13.76
CA PRO A 327 3.28 4.99 -14.52
C PRO A 327 4.79 4.74 -14.38
N LEU A 328 5.27 4.35 -13.20
CA LEU A 328 6.68 4.02 -12.96
C LEU A 328 7.15 2.81 -13.79
N ILE A 329 6.34 1.76 -13.84
CA ILE A 329 6.62 0.56 -14.65
C ILE A 329 6.61 0.91 -16.14
N LEU A 330 5.65 1.72 -16.59
CA LEU A 330 5.55 2.17 -17.98
C LEU A 330 6.77 2.98 -18.41
N THR A 331 7.19 3.94 -17.60
CA THR A 331 8.36 4.77 -17.90
C THR A 331 9.65 3.95 -17.88
N ALA A 332 9.84 3.06 -16.90
CA ALA A 332 11.00 2.17 -16.87
C ALA A 332 11.05 1.21 -18.07
N LEU A 333 9.88 0.70 -18.51
CA LEU A 333 9.76 -0.12 -19.72
C LEU A 333 10.09 0.69 -20.98
N ALA A 334 9.61 1.93 -21.08
CA ALA A 334 9.93 2.83 -22.19
C ALA A 334 11.43 3.11 -22.27
N CYS A 335 12.08 3.42 -21.14
CA CYS A 335 13.53 3.58 -21.06
C CYS A 335 14.27 2.31 -21.50
N LEU A 336 13.82 1.13 -21.07
CA LEU A 336 14.42 -0.15 -21.47
C LEU A 336 14.24 -0.41 -22.98
N ILE A 337 13.08 -0.10 -23.55
CA ILE A 337 12.80 -0.20 -24.98
C ILE A 337 13.71 0.74 -25.76
N ALA A 338 13.80 2.00 -25.36
CA ALA A 338 14.66 3.01 -25.98
C ALA A 338 16.13 2.60 -25.93
N LEU A 339 16.63 2.15 -24.77
CA LEU A 339 18.00 1.68 -24.60
C LEU A 339 18.32 0.48 -25.51
N ARG A 340 17.39 -0.47 -25.63
CA ARG A 340 17.56 -1.64 -26.50
C ARG A 340 17.47 -1.29 -27.98
N TRP A 341 16.53 -0.42 -28.35
CA TRP A 341 16.43 0.06 -29.71
C TRP A 341 17.69 0.84 -30.12
N TRP A 342 18.19 1.71 -29.25
CA TRP A 342 19.43 2.46 -29.49
C TRP A 342 20.64 1.54 -29.66
N ARG A 343 20.81 0.56 -28.76
CA ARG A 343 21.99 -0.30 -28.72
C ARG A 343 21.95 -1.41 -29.78
N ASP A 344 20.82 -2.08 -29.92
CA ASP A 344 20.66 -3.23 -30.79
C ASP A 344 20.21 -2.79 -32.21
N ARG A 345 19.92 -1.48 -32.42
CA ARG A 345 19.43 -0.86 -33.66
C ARG A 345 18.17 -1.51 -34.25
N ALA A 346 17.46 -2.30 -33.45
CA ALA A 346 16.25 -3.02 -33.81
C ALA A 346 15.16 -2.77 -32.76
N LEU A 347 13.93 -2.52 -33.21
CA LEU A 347 12.80 -2.27 -32.33
C LEU A 347 12.49 -3.54 -31.51
N PRO A 348 12.55 -3.52 -30.17
CA PRO A 348 12.26 -4.69 -29.34
C PRO A 348 10.74 -4.91 -29.24
N ARG A 349 10.11 -5.32 -30.36
CA ARG A 349 8.65 -5.48 -30.53
C ARG A 349 7.99 -6.21 -29.36
N ARG A 350 8.67 -7.23 -28.83
CA ARG A 350 8.22 -7.98 -27.66
C ARG A 350 8.00 -7.12 -26.42
N LYS A 351 8.98 -6.29 -26.07
CA LYS A 351 8.88 -5.35 -24.94
C LYS A 351 7.81 -4.28 -25.19
N LEU A 352 7.67 -3.84 -26.44
CA LEU A 352 6.65 -2.88 -26.85
C LEU A 352 5.23 -3.43 -26.68
N VAL A 353 4.99 -4.71 -27.00
CA VAL A 353 3.69 -5.36 -26.77
C VAL A 353 3.34 -5.44 -25.28
N VAL A 354 4.31 -5.79 -24.42
CA VAL A 354 4.12 -5.77 -22.97
C VAL A 354 3.81 -4.36 -22.48
N TRP A 355 4.58 -3.36 -22.93
CA TRP A 355 4.33 -1.95 -22.61
C TRP A 355 2.93 -1.51 -23.02
N ALA A 356 2.50 -1.83 -24.24
CA ALA A 356 1.18 -1.47 -24.75
C ALA A 356 0.04 -2.12 -23.94
N ALA A 357 0.20 -3.38 -23.52
CA ALA A 357 -0.79 -4.05 -22.67
C ALA A 357 -0.89 -3.42 -21.27
N VAL A 358 0.24 -3.06 -20.66
CA VAL A 358 0.27 -2.35 -19.38
C VAL A 358 -0.35 -0.96 -19.53
N ALA A 359 -0.03 -0.24 -20.61
CA ALA A 359 -0.52 1.12 -20.87
C ALA A 359 -2.03 1.13 -21.12
N GLY A 360 -2.54 0.19 -21.93
CA GLY A 360 -3.98 0.04 -22.16
C GLY A 360 -4.75 -0.31 -20.89
N SER A 361 -4.18 -1.17 -20.04
CA SER A 361 -4.79 -1.52 -18.75
C SER A 361 -4.82 -0.34 -17.78
N PHE A 362 -3.75 0.44 -17.74
CA PHE A 362 -3.68 1.68 -16.96
C PHE A 362 -4.74 2.69 -17.45
N ALA A 363 -4.77 2.98 -18.75
CA ALA A 363 -5.70 3.95 -19.32
C ALA A 363 -7.17 3.56 -19.05
N LEU A 364 -7.50 2.27 -19.19
CA LEU A 364 -8.84 1.76 -18.92
C LEU A 364 -9.29 1.99 -17.47
N VAL A 365 -8.46 1.60 -16.51
CA VAL A 365 -8.82 1.71 -15.08
C VAL A 365 -8.70 3.15 -14.59
N TYR A 366 -7.62 3.85 -14.93
CA TYR A 366 -7.44 5.24 -14.52
C TYR A 366 -8.53 6.15 -15.09
N GLY A 367 -8.84 6.00 -16.37
CA GLY A 367 -9.90 6.75 -17.05
C GLY A 367 -11.27 6.58 -16.40
N SER A 368 -11.62 5.35 -16.00
CA SER A 368 -12.93 5.03 -15.44
C SER A 368 -13.08 5.32 -13.94
N THR A 369 -11.98 5.36 -13.18
CA THR A 369 -12.03 5.42 -11.70
C THR A 369 -11.42 6.66 -11.08
N MET A 370 -10.56 7.38 -11.80
CA MET A 370 -9.76 8.47 -11.23
C MET A 370 -9.67 9.72 -12.11
N ALA A 371 -9.92 9.64 -13.42
CA ALA A 371 -9.69 10.77 -14.32
C ALA A 371 -10.53 12.02 -14.00
N ALA A 372 -11.74 11.85 -13.47
CA ALA A 372 -12.59 12.97 -13.07
C ALA A 372 -12.14 13.64 -11.77
N TRP A 373 -11.26 13.00 -11.00
CA TRP A 373 -10.78 13.52 -9.73
C TRP A 373 -9.79 14.68 -9.89
N GLY A 374 -9.45 15.04 -11.15
CA GLY A 374 -8.41 16.02 -11.44
C GLY A 374 -7.08 15.61 -10.82
N SER A 375 -6.86 14.30 -10.65
CA SER A 375 -5.79 13.74 -9.81
C SER A 375 -4.41 14.15 -10.32
N GLY A 376 -3.96 15.27 -9.78
CA GLY A 376 -2.62 15.81 -9.89
C GLY A 376 -2.56 16.97 -10.88
N GLU A 377 -2.64 18.18 -10.36
CA GLU A 377 -1.78 19.29 -10.83
C GLU A 377 -0.32 18.85 -10.68
N ALA A 378 0.10 17.90 -11.52
CA ALA A 378 1.45 17.41 -11.55
C ALA A 378 2.31 18.55 -12.09
N ALA A 379 2.94 19.27 -11.17
CA ALA A 379 3.82 20.37 -11.51
C ALA A 379 5.25 19.83 -11.63
N PHE A 380 6.01 20.38 -12.57
CA PHE A 380 7.44 20.16 -12.61
C PHE A 380 8.11 21.11 -11.61
N GLU A 381 8.25 20.64 -10.37
CA GLU A 381 8.93 21.37 -9.30
C GLU A 381 10.04 20.50 -8.71
N PRO A 382 11.25 20.56 -9.31
CA PRO A 382 12.36 19.74 -8.88
C PRO A 382 12.70 19.96 -7.41
N LEU A 383 12.92 18.86 -6.71
CA LEU A 383 13.33 18.77 -5.31
C LEU A 383 12.29 19.31 -4.31
N SER A 384 11.06 19.60 -4.71
CA SER A 384 9.97 20.02 -3.80
C SER A 384 9.74 19.05 -2.64
N THR A 385 9.83 17.74 -2.91
CA THR A 385 9.73 16.67 -1.89
C THR A 385 10.77 16.79 -0.78
N MET A 386 11.92 17.41 -1.07
CA MET A 386 12.97 17.59 -0.05
C MET A 386 12.52 18.51 1.08
N ASN A 387 11.51 19.36 0.88
CA ASN A 387 10.96 20.20 1.95
C ASN A 387 10.35 19.41 3.12
N LEU A 388 10.11 18.11 2.94
CA LEU A 388 9.69 17.21 4.02
C LEU A 388 10.83 16.75 4.94
N SER A 389 12.08 16.93 4.51
CA SER A 389 13.27 16.56 5.27
C SER A 389 13.67 17.70 6.20
N THR A 390 13.77 17.43 7.50
CA THR A 390 14.27 18.46 8.44
C THR A 390 15.71 18.84 8.15
N PHE A 391 16.52 17.92 7.60
CA PHE A 391 17.88 18.23 7.15
C PHE A 391 17.87 19.24 6.02
N TRP A 392 16.98 19.07 5.03
CA TRP A 392 16.86 20.02 3.92
C TRP A 392 16.47 21.40 4.41
N THR A 393 15.38 21.50 5.18
CA THR A 393 14.88 22.79 5.66
C THR A 393 15.89 23.52 6.56
N ALA A 394 16.70 22.79 7.33
CA ALA A 394 17.73 23.36 8.18
C ALA A 394 19.01 23.77 7.41
N HIS A 395 19.46 22.98 6.44
CA HIS A 395 20.80 23.15 5.85
C HIS A 395 20.81 23.74 4.44
N PHE A 396 19.76 23.56 3.65
CA PHE A 396 19.74 24.07 2.28
C PHE A 396 19.90 25.60 2.20
N PRO A 397 19.19 26.43 3.00
CA PRO A 397 19.36 27.88 2.96
C PRO A 397 20.80 28.32 3.32
N LEU A 398 21.43 27.61 4.25
CA LEU A 398 22.82 27.88 4.64
C LEU A 398 23.78 27.54 3.49
N TRP A 399 23.66 26.35 2.90
CA TRP A 399 24.54 25.93 1.80
C TRP A 399 24.36 26.80 0.56
N GLN A 400 23.14 27.24 0.28
CA GLN A 400 22.86 28.19 -0.78
C GLN A 400 23.60 29.52 -0.54
N ARG A 401 23.56 30.06 0.69
CA ARG A 401 24.26 31.30 1.04
C ARG A 401 25.78 31.16 0.92
N GLU A 402 26.35 30.07 1.44
CA GLU A 402 27.79 29.85 1.38
C GLU A 402 28.27 29.63 -0.07
N LEU A 403 27.55 28.85 -0.88
CA LEU A 403 27.93 28.61 -2.29
C LEU A 403 27.72 29.84 -3.17
N ALA A 404 26.75 30.70 -2.86
CA ALA A 404 26.56 31.97 -3.57
C ALA A 404 27.78 32.90 -3.48
N ALA A 405 28.62 32.75 -2.45
CA ALA A 405 29.88 33.48 -2.33
C ALA A 405 30.95 33.02 -3.35
N TRP A 406 30.85 31.78 -3.85
CA TRP A 406 31.80 31.19 -4.81
C TRP A 406 31.26 31.19 -6.24
N VAL A 407 29.96 30.94 -6.39
CA VAL A 407 29.27 30.79 -7.67
C VAL A 407 27.97 31.56 -7.61
N SER A 408 27.90 32.71 -8.29
CA SER A 408 26.72 33.57 -8.28
C SER A 408 25.57 33.01 -9.14
N GLY A 409 24.34 33.36 -8.76
CA GLY A 409 23.13 33.06 -9.54
C GLY A 409 22.65 31.61 -9.49
N SER A 410 21.99 31.19 -10.57
CA SER A 410 21.35 29.87 -10.71
C SER A 410 22.30 28.67 -10.52
N PRO A 411 23.56 28.69 -11.02
CA PRO A 411 24.47 27.56 -10.82
C PRO A 411 24.82 27.31 -9.34
N GLY A 412 25.01 28.36 -8.54
CA GLY A 412 25.26 28.22 -7.10
C GLY A 412 24.07 27.59 -6.36
N TYR A 413 22.84 28.02 -6.70
CA TYR A 413 21.61 27.42 -6.19
C TYR A 413 21.53 25.92 -6.51
N TRP A 414 21.71 25.53 -7.78
CA TRP A 414 21.60 24.12 -8.18
C TRP A 414 22.71 23.26 -7.59
N CYS A 415 23.93 23.77 -7.47
CA CYS A 415 25.01 23.08 -6.76
C CYS A 415 24.63 22.82 -5.30
N ALA A 416 24.11 23.82 -4.59
CA ALA A 416 23.66 23.68 -3.21
C ALA A 416 22.51 22.67 -3.08
N ALA A 417 21.52 22.78 -3.97
CA ALA A 417 20.32 21.96 -3.98
C ALA A 417 20.67 20.48 -4.26
N LEU A 418 21.48 20.22 -5.29
CA LEU A 418 21.91 18.86 -5.64
C LEU A 418 22.80 18.25 -4.54
N ALA A 419 23.71 19.03 -3.94
CA ALA A 419 24.52 18.56 -2.83
C ALA A 419 23.63 18.20 -1.63
N CYS A 420 22.68 19.07 -1.25
CA CYS A 420 21.80 18.85 -0.10
C CYS A 420 20.88 17.65 -0.35
N ALA A 421 20.26 17.57 -1.54
CA ALA A 421 19.43 16.45 -1.96
C ALA A 421 20.22 15.12 -1.94
N THR A 422 21.49 15.14 -2.35
CA THR A 422 22.37 13.96 -2.29
C THR A 422 22.54 13.47 -0.84
N VAL A 423 22.75 14.37 0.12
CA VAL A 423 22.83 14.00 1.54
C VAL A 423 21.49 13.47 2.05
N VAL A 424 20.37 14.08 1.67
CA VAL A 424 19.04 13.61 2.06
C VAL A 424 18.76 12.21 1.49
N LEU A 425 19.08 11.97 0.22
CA LEU A 425 18.91 10.65 -0.40
C LEU A 425 19.85 9.61 0.21
N ALA A 426 21.09 9.99 0.52
CA ALA A 426 22.05 9.11 1.19
C ALA A 426 21.60 8.73 2.60
N GLY A 427 21.08 9.69 3.37
CA GLY A 427 20.47 9.41 4.67
C GLY A 427 19.21 8.55 4.56
N THR A 428 18.38 8.79 3.54
CA THR A 428 17.12 8.05 3.32
C THR A 428 17.37 6.58 2.95
N GLU A 429 18.30 6.33 2.04
CA GLU A 429 18.56 5.00 1.48
C GLU A 429 19.64 4.22 2.25
N GLY A 430 20.63 4.92 2.81
CA GLY A 430 21.70 4.34 3.62
C GLY A 430 22.40 3.16 2.93
N VAL A 431 22.39 2.00 3.56
CA VAL A 431 22.99 0.76 3.01
C VAL A 431 22.42 0.36 1.64
N ARG A 432 21.21 0.82 1.28
CA ARG A 432 20.61 0.55 -0.04
C ARG A 432 21.32 1.25 -1.19
N LEU A 433 22.22 2.18 -0.91
CA LEU A 433 23.10 2.77 -1.92
C LEU A 433 24.21 1.81 -2.39
N LEU A 434 24.41 0.67 -1.72
CA LEU A 434 25.25 -0.41 -2.25
C LEU A 434 24.74 -0.97 -3.59
N ALA A 435 23.51 -0.65 -3.98
CA ALA A 435 22.99 -0.87 -5.33
C ALA A 435 23.85 -0.20 -6.43
N LEU A 436 24.40 0.99 -6.17
CA LEU A 436 25.19 1.74 -7.15
C LEU A 436 26.48 1.02 -7.56
N PRO A 437 27.40 0.63 -6.64
CA PRO A 437 28.59 -0.12 -7.02
C PRO A 437 28.25 -1.47 -7.65
N PHE A 438 27.14 -2.11 -7.27
CA PHE A 438 26.67 -3.32 -7.95
C PHE A 438 26.31 -3.05 -9.40
N LEU A 439 25.49 -2.02 -9.69
CA LEU A 439 25.10 -1.65 -11.06
C LEU A 439 26.30 -1.26 -11.93
N LEU A 440 27.31 -0.59 -11.36
CA LEU A 440 28.53 -0.18 -12.07
C LEU A 440 29.46 -1.38 -12.37
N ARG A 441 29.52 -2.39 -11.49
CA ARG A 441 30.39 -3.56 -11.65
C ARG A 441 29.69 -4.71 -12.38
N ARG A 442 29.66 -4.64 -13.72
CA ARG A 442 29.05 -5.68 -14.59
C ARG A 442 29.55 -7.10 -14.33
N SER A 443 30.79 -7.29 -13.87
CA SER A 443 31.34 -8.61 -13.56
C SER A 443 30.62 -9.32 -12.40
N TRP A 444 29.85 -8.59 -11.59
CA TRP A 444 29.05 -9.15 -10.51
C TRP A 444 27.65 -9.58 -10.95
N HIS A 445 27.25 -9.21 -12.17
CA HIS A 445 25.90 -9.48 -12.68
C HIS A 445 25.81 -10.91 -13.18
N ARG A 446 25.19 -11.78 -12.38
CA ARG A 446 24.83 -13.14 -12.84
C ARG A 446 23.57 -13.13 -13.71
N ASP A 447 22.62 -12.22 -13.44
CA ASP A 447 21.44 -11.94 -14.27
C ASP A 447 21.45 -10.44 -14.66
N ALA A 448 22.29 -10.09 -15.65
CA ALA A 448 22.43 -8.71 -16.13
C ALA A 448 21.12 -8.08 -16.64
N PRO A 449 20.22 -8.81 -17.34
CA PRO A 449 18.91 -8.27 -17.70
C PRO A 449 18.07 -7.86 -16.48
N LEU A 450 18.03 -8.68 -15.43
CA LEU A 450 17.31 -8.35 -14.20
C LEU A 450 17.95 -7.17 -13.47
N ALA A 451 19.28 -7.14 -13.35
CA ALA A 451 20.01 -6.02 -12.74
C ALA A 451 19.69 -4.69 -13.45
N CYS A 452 19.73 -4.70 -14.79
CA CYS A 452 19.39 -3.53 -15.61
C CYS A 452 17.93 -3.10 -15.42
N TRP A 453 17.00 -4.05 -15.40
CA TRP A 453 15.58 -3.76 -15.17
C TRP A 453 15.33 -3.11 -13.81
N LEU A 454 15.88 -3.67 -12.73
CA LEU A 454 15.76 -3.11 -11.39
C LEU A 454 16.44 -1.74 -11.27
N GLY A 455 17.60 -1.56 -11.92
CA GLY A 455 18.31 -0.27 -11.93
C GLY A 455 17.53 0.84 -12.63
N LEU A 456 16.92 0.54 -13.79
CA LEU A 456 16.04 1.49 -14.48
C LEU A 456 14.79 1.82 -13.66
N LEU A 457 14.21 0.81 -13.01
CA LEU A 457 13.04 1.02 -12.15
C LEU A 457 13.37 1.93 -10.95
N ALA A 458 14.48 1.67 -10.26
CA ALA A 458 14.97 2.53 -9.18
C ALA A 458 15.23 3.97 -9.65
N MET A 459 15.89 4.13 -10.80
CA MET A 459 16.19 5.43 -11.41
C MET A 459 14.91 6.20 -11.76
N VAL A 460 13.90 5.55 -12.34
CA VAL A 460 12.63 6.18 -12.70
C VAL A 460 11.85 6.60 -11.47
N CYS A 461 11.76 5.74 -10.45
CA CYS A 461 11.09 6.08 -9.19
C CYS A 461 11.76 7.29 -8.53
N CYS A 462 13.09 7.26 -8.43
CA CYS A 462 13.88 8.37 -7.88
C CYS A 462 13.70 9.64 -8.71
N GLY A 463 13.94 9.59 -10.02
CA GLY A 463 13.83 10.74 -10.91
C GLY A 463 12.43 11.36 -10.91
N SER A 464 11.38 10.55 -11.07
CA SER A 464 10.00 11.08 -11.07
C SER A 464 9.62 11.66 -9.70
N GLY A 465 9.99 11.01 -8.61
CA GLY A 465 9.73 11.52 -7.26
C GLY A 465 10.53 12.77 -6.89
N LEU A 466 11.65 13.04 -7.56
CA LEU A 466 12.46 14.25 -7.36
C LEU A 466 12.11 15.39 -8.30
N LEU A 467 11.41 15.12 -9.41
CA LEU A 467 11.15 16.13 -10.44
C LEU A 467 9.69 16.61 -10.44
N LEU A 468 8.76 15.79 -9.94
CA LEU A 468 7.34 16.08 -9.95
C LEU A 468 6.88 16.47 -8.55
N HIS A 469 6.04 17.49 -8.48
CA HIS A 469 5.25 17.82 -7.31
C HIS A 469 3.81 17.34 -7.52
N LEU A 470 3.22 16.78 -6.47
CA LEU A 470 1.81 16.42 -6.44
C LEU A 470 1.17 16.95 -5.16
N ASN A 471 -0.13 17.24 -5.24
CA ASN A 471 -0.89 17.71 -4.09
C ASN A 471 -0.78 16.75 -2.89
N SER A 472 -0.70 17.35 -1.70
CA SER A 472 -0.58 16.64 -0.41
C SER A 472 0.63 15.70 -0.32
N TYR A 473 1.75 16.06 -0.96
CA TYR A 473 2.99 15.29 -0.98
C TYR A 473 2.85 13.89 -1.60
N SER A 474 1.90 13.74 -2.53
CA SER A 474 1.62 12.45 -3.16
C SER A 474 2.79 11.94 -4.03
N GLU A 475 3.78 12.78 -4.34
CA GLU A 475 5.00 12.39 -5.04
C GLU A 475 5.87 11.42 -4.21
N LEU A 476 5.67 11.34 -2.89
CA LEU A 476 6.24 10.26 -2.09
C LEU A 476 5.79 8.88 -2.58
N TYR A 477 4.55 8.73 -3.08
CA TYR A 477 4.06 7.47 -3.64
C TYR A 477 4.69 7.12 -5.00
N ILE A 478 5.50 8.02 -5.57
CA ILE A 478 6.30 7.83 -6.79
C ILE A 478 7.77 7.57 -6.42
N LEU A 479 8.29 8.30 -5.42
CA LEU A 479 9.67 8.16 -4.92
C LEU A 479 9.90 6.83 -4.20
N LEU A 480 9.06 6.54 -3.20
CA LEU A 480 9.25 5.45 -2.25
C LEU A 480 9.28 4.03 -2.86
N PRO A 481 8.55 3.73 -3.97
CA PRO A 481 8.70 2.46 -4.67
C PRO A 481 10.13 2.08 -5.06
N MET A 482 11.07 3.05 -5.15
CA MET A 482 12.49 2.77 -5.44
C MET A 482 13.16 1.83 -4.42
N ARG A 483 12.63 1.75 -3.20
CA ARG A 483 13.21 0.92 -2.14
C ARG A 483 13.22 -0.57 -2.47
N LEU A 484 12.20 -1.07 -3.18
CA LEU A 484 12.14 -2.49 -3.56
C LEU A 484 13.32 -2.88 -4.49
N PRO A 485 13.52 -2.22 -5.66
CA PRO A 485 14.67 -2.55 -6.51
C PRO A 485 16.02 -2.24 -5.84
N LEU A 486 16.15 -1.15 -5.07
CA LEU A 486 17.41 -0.83 -4.37
C LEU A 486 17.76 -1.87 -3.29
N ALA A 487 16.78 -2.37 -2.54
CA ALA A 487 16.97 -3.45 -1.57
C ALA A 487 17.50 -4.73 -2.24
N VAL A 488 16.91 -5.13 -3.38
CA VAL A 488 17.33 -6.31 -4.13
C VAL A 488 18.75 -6.17 -4.69
N LEU A 489 19.06 -5.02 -5.30
CA LEU A 489 20.39 -4.75 -5.87
C LEU A 489 21.47 -4.70 -4.78
N SER A 490 21.15 -4.07 -3.64
CA SER A 490 22.05 -3.99 -2.48
C SER A 490 22.28 -5.34 -1.83
N ALA A 491 21.26 -6.18 -1.73
CA ALA A 491 21.40 -7.54 -1.24
C ALA A 491 22.33 -8.37 -2.15
N ALA A 492 22.19 -8.23 -3.47
CA ALA A 492 23.10 -8.88 -4.42
C ALA A 492 24.54 -8.35 -4.29
N CYS A 493 24.71 -7.05 -4.06
CA CYS A 493 26.00 -6.43 -3.77
C CYS A 493 26.66 -7.05 -2.53
N LEU A 494 25.94 -7.11 -1.41
CA LEU A 494 26.43 -7.67 -0.15
C LEU A 494 26.80 -9.15 -0.28
N VAL A 495 25.98 -9.94 -0.96
CA VAL A 495 26.30 -11.36 -1.23
C VAL A 495 27.55 -11.48 -2.09
N ALA A 496 27.66 -10.70 -3.17
CA ALA A 496 28.82 -10.73 -4.04
C ALA A 496 30.09 -10.34 -3.26
N LEU A 497 30.04 -9.25 -2.47
CA LEU A 497 31.15 -8.81 -1.63
C LEU A 497 31.60 -9.90 -0.64
N PHE A 498 30.64 -10.56 0.02
CA PHE A 498 30.93 -11.65 0.95
C PHE A 498 31.59 -12.85 0.24
N GLU A 499 31.09 -13.24 -0.94
CA GLU A 499 31.68 -14.34 -1.72
C GLU A 499 33.12 -14.01 -2.16
N HIS A 500 33.38 -12.77 -2.58
CA HIS A 500 34.73 -12.32 -2.94
C HIS A 500 35.66 -12.30 -1.74
N LEU A 501 35.20 -11.81 -0.59
CA LEU A 501 35.96 -11.82 0.66
C LEU A 501 36.28 -13.26 1.11
N ALA A 502 35.31 -14.16 1.07
CA ALA A 502 35.49 -15.56 1.44
C ALA A 502 36.44 -16.30 0.47
N ALA A 503 36.37 -16.01 -0.83
CA ALA A 503 37.33 -16.53 -1.81
C ALA A 503 38.75 -16.00 -1.57
N PHE A 504 38.87 -14.69 -1.29
CA PHE A 504 40.14 -14.07 -0.95
C PHE A 504 40.76 -14.69 0.30
N LEU A 505 40.02 -14.79 1.41
CA LEU A 505 40.49 -15.37 2.67
C LEU A 505 40.90 -16.84 2.53
N ARG A 506 40.16 -17.64 1.74
CA ARG A 506 40.55 -19.03 1.44
C ARG A 506 41.84 -19.11 0.65
N SER A 507 42.00 -18.25 -0.37
CA SER A 507 43.22 -18.19 -1.16
C SER A 507 44.43 -17.73 -0.33
N TRP A 508 44.21 -16.81 0.62
CA TRP A 508 45.24 -16.30 1.51
C TRP A 508 45.67 -17.37 2.52
N ARG A 509 44.72 -18.08 3.15
CA ARG A 509 45.05 -19.21 4.05
C ARG A 509 45.80 -20.32 3.32
N GLY A 510 45.39 -20.70 2.11
CA GLY A 510 46.06 -21.72 1.32
C GLY A 510 47.51 -21.34 0.97
N LYS A 511 47.75 -20.07 0.64
CA LYS A 511 49.11 -19.58 0.34
C LYS A 511 49.96 -19.38 1.57
N VAL A 512 49.44 -18.86 2.68
CA VAL A 512 50.20 -18.72 3.94
C VAL A 512 50.62 -20.09 4.49
N VAL A 513 49.81 -21.13 4.29
CA VAL A 513 50.16 -22.51 4.66
C VAL A 513 51.18 -23.12 3.69
N ALA A 514 51.08 -22.83 2.39
CA ALA A 514 52.02 -23.32 1.37
C ALA A 514 53.37 -22.56 1.32
N GLU A 515 53.39 -21.27 1.66
CA GLU A 515 54.53 -20.36 1.51
C GLU A 515 55.32 -20.10 2.81
N ARG A 516 55.10 -20.89 3.87
CA ARG A 516 56.10 -21.01 4.97
C ARG A 516 57.49 -21.47 4.50
N GLY A 517 57.65 -21.79 3.20
CA GLY A 517 58.89 -22.21 2.57
C GLY A 517 59.54 -21.26 1.55
N TRP A 518 59.01 -20.10 1.12
CA TRP A 518 59.74 -19.31 0.10
C TRP A 518 59.67 -17.79 0.19
N ARG A 519 60.86 -17.20 0.11
CA ARG A 519 61.18 -15.77 0.13
C ARG A 519 60.61 -15.03 -1.09
N ALA A 520 59.98 -13.89 -0.79
CA ALA A 520 60.13 -12.61 -1.49
C ALA A 520 59.96 -12.54 -3.03
N VAL A 521 58.92 -13.16 -3.61
CA VAL A 521 58.55 -12.88 -5.00
C VAL A 521 57.13 -12.30 -5.12
N ALA A 522 57.04 -11.14 -5.78
CA ALA A 522 55.87 -10.43 -6.32
C ALA A 522 55.20 -9.31 -5.49
N GLY A 523 55.94 -8.23 -5.21
CA GLY A 523 55.45 -7.03 -4.50
C GLY A 523 54.26 -6.30 -5.15
N TRP A 524 54.09 -6.34 -6.48
CA TRP A 524 53.00 -5.60 -7.16
C TRP A 524 51.67 -6.35 -7.22
N ALA A 525 51.70 -7.66 -7.51
CA ALA A 525 50.51 -8.50 -7.47
C ALA A 525 49.99 -8.67 -6.04
N HIS A 526 50.90 -8.67 -5.05
CA HIS A 526 50.54 -8.65 -3.64
C HIS A 526 49.91 -7.30 -3.25
N ALA A 527 50.53 -6.16 -3.59
CA ALA A 527 49.97 -4.84 -3.31
C ALA A 527 48.57 -4.64 -3.90
N ARG A 528 48.34 -5.01 -5.17
CA ARG A 528 47.00 -4.92 -5.79
C ARG A 528 45.97 -5.79 -5.07
N ARG A 529 46.36 -7.00 -4.62
CA ARG A 529 45.49 -7.87 -3.84
C ARG A 529 45.19 -7.29 -2.45
N VAL A 530 46.17 -6.68 -1.79
CA VAL A 530 45.99 -6.01 -0.49
C VAL A 530 45.06 -4.81 -0.64
N VAL A 531 45.23 -3.95 -1.65
CA VAL A 531 44.34 -2.80 -1.89
C VAL A 531 42.91 -3.26 -2.18
N VAL A 532 42.72 -4.30 -3.00
CA VAL A 532 41.38 -4.87 -3.25
C VAL A 532 40.80 -5.48 -1.97
N ALA A 533 41.60 -6.19 -1.17
CA ALA A 533 41.16 -6.78 0.08
C ALA A 533 40.79 -5.72 1.12
N CYS A 534 41.61 -4.69 1.29
CA CYS A 534 41.31 -3.54 2.15
C CYS A 534 40.05 -2.82 1.67
N GLY A 535 39.89 -2.60 0.36
CA GLY A 535 38.67 -2.02 -0.20
C GLY A 535 37.43 -2.89 0.05
N VAL A 536 37.54 -4.21 -0.07
CA VAL A 536 36.44 -5.13 0.27
C VAL A 536 36.15 -5.11 1.76
N VAL A 537 37.16 -5.11 2.63
CA VAL A 537 36.98 -5.03 4.09
C VAL A 537 36.35 -3.70 4.51
N VAL A 538 36.77 -2.58 3.92
CA VAL A 538 36.18 -1.26 4.20
C VAL A 538 34.74 -1.20 3.71
N VAL A 539 34.43 -1.73 2.52
CA VAL A 539 33.04 -1.73 2.01
C VAL A 539 32.16 -2.72 2.77
N CYS A 540 32.65 -3.91 3.09
CA CYS A 540 31.93 -4.88 3.92
C CYS A 540 31.75 -4.38 5.35
N GLY A 541 32.78 -3.76 5.93
CA GLY A 541 32.77 -3.18 7.27
C GLY A 541 31.86 -1.97 7.33
N GLY A 542 32.02 -1.00 6.43
CA GLY A 542 31.16 0.18 6.34
C GLY A 542 29.71 -0.17 6.02
N GLY A 543 29.46 -1.06 5.04
CA GLY A 543 28.12 -1.54 4.73
C GLY A 543 27.49 -2.34 5.88
N GLY A 544 28.28 -3.14 6.59
CA GLY A 544 27.86 -3.85 7.80
C GLY A 544 27.51 -2.90 8.94
N THR A 545 28.34 -1.91 9.22
CA THR A 545 28.10 -0.89 10.25
C THR A 545 26.87 -0.06 9.92
N LEU A 546 26.68 0.36 8.66
CA LEU A 546 25.46 1.06 8.22
C LEU A 546 24.21 0.20 8.41
N LEU A 547 24.28 -1.08 8.03
CA LEU A 547 23.16 -2.01 8.22
C LEU A 547 22.83 -2.16 9.71
N VAL A 548 23.83 -2.39 10.57
CA VAL A 548 23.63 -2.50 12.02
C VAL A 548 23.04 -1.21 12.59
N GLY A 549 23.56 -0.04 12.19
CA GLY A 549 23.04 1.25 12.62
C GLY A 549 21.58 1.46 12.21
N GLN A 550 21.21 1.15 10.97
CA GLN A 550 19.82 1.29 10.52
C GLN A 550 18.87 0.27 11.17
N LEU A 551 19.36 -0.94 11.48
CA LEU A 551 18.59 -1.93 12.23
C LEU A 551 18.39 -1.50 13.69
N ASP A 552 19.40 -0.88 14.31
CA ASP A 552 19.29 -0.31 15.65
C ASP A 552 18.28 0.86 15.65
N THR A 553 18.34 1.75 14.67
CA THR A 553 17.31 2.79 14.46
C THR A 553 15.93 2.17 14.33
N TRP A 554 15.76 1.09 13.55
CA TRP A 554 14.48 0.39 13.45
C TRP A 554 14.01 -0.15 14.80
N VAL A 555 14.89 -0.77 15.62
CA VAL A 555 14.53 -1.24 16.97
C VAL A 555 14.12 -0.06 17.85
N MET A 556 14.88 1.03 17.87
CA MET A 556 14.58 2.23 18.66
C MET A 556 13.25 2.86 18.29
N ARG A 557 12.89 2.88 17.00
CA ARG A 557 11.60 3.41 16.53
C ARG A 557 10.42 2.52 16.92
N ASN A 558 10.60 1.21 16.86
CA ASN A 558 9.51 0.27 17.12
C ASN A 558 9.34 -0.10 18.61
N ARG A 559 10.36 0.11 19.45
CA ARG A 559 10.30 -0.26 20.88
C ARG A 559 9.23 0.52 21.66
N PRO A 560 9.12 1.86 21.57
CA PRO A 560 8.12 2.61 22.33
C PRO A 560 6.69 2.29 21.91
N GLY A 561 6.44 2.18 20.61
CA GLY A 561 5.11 1.84 20.08
C GLY A 561 4.69 0.42 20.47
N PHE A 562 5.60 -0.55 20.38
CA PHE A 562 5.32 -1.92 20.81
C PHE A 562 5.07 -2.01 22.33
N ALA A 563 5.87 -1.32 23.14
CA ALA A 563 5.66 -1.24 24.58
C ALA A 563 4.31 -0.60 24.93
N ARG A 564 3.94 0.49 24.24
CA ARG A 564 2.63 1.13 24.37
C ARG A 564 1.50 0.16 24.04
N TRP A 565 1.58 -0.54 22.91
CA TRP A 565 0.59 -1.55 22.51
C TRP A 565 0.45 -2.70 23.52
N LEU A 566 1.55 -3.10 24.18
CA LEU A 566 1.50 -4.10 25.26
C LEU A 566 0.81 -3.56 26.53
N GLN A 567 1.01 -2.28 26.86
CA GLN A 567 0.48 -1.66 28.08
C GLN A 567 -0.94 -1.10 27.91
N GLU A 568 -1.36 -0.83 26.68
CA GLU A 568 -2.55 -0.05 26.39
C GLU A 568 -3.83 -0.70 26.96
N PRO A 569 -4.52 -0.01 27.89
CA PRO A 569 -5.79 -0.50 28.43
C PRO A 569 -6.85 -0.47 27.33
N ARG A 570 -7.70 -1.49 27.31
CA ARG A 570 -8.81 -1.63 26.35
C ARG A 570 -10.04 -0.84 26.81
N THR A 571 -9.86 0.45 27.09
CA THR A 571 -10.95 1.35 27.46
C THR A 571 -11.33 2.22 26.27
N ILE A 572 -12.63 2.39 26.04
CA ILE A 572 -13.15 3.29 25.01
C ILE A 572 -13.22 4.69 25.60
N ASP A 573 -12.82 5.70 24.82
CA ASP A 573 -13.09 7.11 25.12
C ASP A 573 -14.59 7.30 25.35
N ALA A 574 -14.95 7.88 26.50
CA ALA A 574 -16.34 8.11 26.88
C ALA A 574 -17.14 8.86 25.80
N ASN A 575 -16.50 9.74 25.03
CA ASN A 575 -17.15 10.50 23.95
C ASN A 575 -17.47 9.65 22.71
N LEU A 576 -16.75 8.54 22.50
CA LEU A 576 -16.97 7.64 21.37
C LEU A 576 -18.04 6.58 21.66
N VAL A 577 -18.32 6.28 22.93
CA VAL A 577 -19.37 5.32 23.31
C VAL A 577 -20.74 5.69 22.71
N PRO A 578 -21.28 6.91 22.91
CA PRO A 578 -22.58 7.27 22.35
C PRO A 578 -22.54 7.41 20.81
N LEU A 579 -21.40 7.79 20.22
CA LEU A 579 -21.24 7.79 18.76
C LEU A 579 -21.32 6.39 18.18
N ARG A 580 -20.55 5.46 18.72
CA ARG A 580 -20.54 4.05 18.33
C ARG A 580 -21.93 3.41 18.46
N GLU A 581 -22.63 3.68 19.56
CA GLU A 581 -23.99 3.19 19.79
C GLU A 581 -24.95 3.69 18.71
N ALA A 582 -24.99 5.00 18.46
CA ALA A 582 -25.85 5.60 17.44
C ALA A 582 -25.53 5.08 16.04
N MET A 583 -24.25 5.02 15.67
CA MET A 583 -23.82 4.54 14.34
C MET A 583 -24.12 3.05 14.13
N ARG A 584 -23.97 2.21 15.17
CA ARG A 584 -24.40 0.80 15.10
C ARG A 584 -25.91 0.68 14.99
N TRP A 585 -26.66 1.51 15.71
CA TRP A 585 -28.11 1.55 15.59
C TRP A 585 -28.50 1.86 14.15
N ILE A 586 -27.93 2.91 13.54
CA ILE A 586 -28.16 3.26 12.13
C ILE A 586 -27.87 2.07 11.22
N ARG A 587 -26.70 1.43 11.38
CA ARG A 587 -26.30 0.29 10.55
C ARG A 587 -27.28 -0.88 10.63
N GLY A 588 -27.86 -1.14 11.81
CA GLY A 588 -28.77 -2.26 12.04
C GLY A 588 -30.24 -1.96 11.77
N HIS A 589 -30.66 -0.69 11.80
CA HIS A 589 -32.09 -0.30 11.81
C HIS A 589 -32.51 0.61 10.66
N THR A 590 -31.59 0.92 9.73
CA THR A 590 -31.92 1.69 8.52
C THR A 590 -31.68 0.86 7.26
N GLU A 591 -32.38 1.21 6.19
CA GLU A 591 -32.20 0.64 4.86
C GLU A 591 -30.72 0.73 4.42
N ALA A 592 -30.20 -0.25 3.66
CA ALA A 592 -28.78 -0.27 3.27
C ALA A 592 -28.39 0.94 2.38
N ASP A 593 -29.35 1.47 1.64
CA ASP A 593 -29.24 2.65 0.79
C ASP A 593 -29.70 3.94 1.49
N ALA A 594 -30.04 3.88 2.79
CA ALA A 594 -30.49 5.03 3.55
C ALA A 594 -29.49 6.20 3.45
N LEU A 595 -30.05 7.38 3.19
CA LEU A 595 -29.31 8.63 3.12
C LEU A 595 -29.57 9.44 4.39
N ILE A 596 -28.50 9.87 5.06
CA ILE A 596 -28.58 10.53 6.36
C ILE A 596 -28.17 12.00 6.21
N LEU A 597 -29.00 12.87 6.77
CA LEU A 597 -28.73 14.30 6.91
C LEU A 597 -28.31 14.57 8.36
N ALA A 598 -27.14 15.17 8.59
CA ALA A 598 -26.63 15.43 9.93
C ALA A 598 -26.33 16.92 10.16
N ASN A 599 -26.68 17.46 11.33
CA ASN A 599 -26.43 18.87 11.66
C ASN A 599 -24.94 19.19 11.75
N ALA A 600 -24.08 18.18 11.98
CA ALA A 600 -22.63 18.33 11.97
C ALA A 600 -22.07 18.86 10.63
N PHE A 601 -22.80 18.71 9.53
CA PHE A 601 -22.36 19.10 8.18
C PHE A 601 -23.16 20.28 7.64
N THR A 602 -23.17 21.38 8.39
CA THR A 602 -23.80 22.66 8.06
C THR A 602 -22.78 23.80 8.09
N PRO A 603 -23.01 24.95 7.42
CA PRO A 603 -22.13 26.11 7.49
C PRO A 603 -21.91 26.62 8.92
N GLU A 604 -22.92 26.49 9.77
CA GLU A 604 -22.88 26.90 11.18
C GLU A 604 -21.84 26.10 11.98
N ASN A 605 -21.64 24.83 11.64
CA ASN A 605 -20.73 23.92 12.32
C ASN A 605 -19.40 23.71 11.58
N PHE A 606 -19.30 24.15 10.32
CA PHE A 606 -18.08 24.07 9.53
C PHE A 606 -17.20 25.30 9.75
N ARG A 607 -16.07 25.13 10.43
CA ARG A 607 -15.06 26.20 10.62
C ARG A 607 -13.73 25.78 9.99
N GLU A 608 -13.17 26.64 9.14
CA GLU A 608 -11.89 26.43 8.45
C GLU A 608 -10.69 26.40 9.40
N THR A 609 -10.78 27.13 10.53
CA THR A 609 -9.69 27.25 11.51
C THR A 609 -9.88 26.23 12.63
N GLY A 610 -9.12 25.14 12.53
CA GLY A 610 -8.67 24.25 13.60
C GLY A 610 -9.47 24.19 14.92
N ALA A 611 -9.92 22.96 15.21
CA ALA A 611 -10.13 22.41 16.55
C ALA A 611 -11.42 22.77 17.29
N ARG A 612 -12.15 21.69 17.62
CA ARG A 612 -13.24 21.56 18.59
C ARG A 612 -14.65 21.84 18.06
N ALA A 613 -15.23 20.81 17.47
CA ALA A 613 -16.61 20.43 17.75
C ALA A 613 -16.80 18.93 17.42
N ALA A 614 -17.71 18.27 18.15
CA ALA A 614 -18.11 16.86 18.12
C ALA A 614 -17.23 15.82 18.86
N ASP A 615 -15.89 15.83 18.77
CA ASP A 615 -15.05 14.75 19.34
C ASP A 615 -13.57 15.11 19.59
N GLN A 616 -13.24 16.40 19.70
CA GLN A 616 -11.85 16.92 19.67
C GLN A 616 -11.12 16.68 18.34
N THR A 617 -11.83 16.26 17.31
CA THR A 617 -11.30 16.05 15.96
C THR A 617 -11.87 17.12 15.01
N ALA A 618 -11.15 17.44 13.93
CA ALA A 618 -11.47 18.56 13.05
C ALA A 618 -12.57 18.17 12.04
N LEU A 619 -13.83 18.53 12.28
CA LEU A 619 -15.02 18.18 11.47
C LEU A 619 -14.87 18.24 9.93
N GLY A 620 -13.95 19.03 9.38
CA GLY A 620 -13.66 19.05 7.94
C GLY A 620 -12.98 17.79 7.40
N THR A 621 -12.29 17.01 8.23
CA THR A 621 -11.45 15.88 7.80
C THR A 621 -11.88 14.51 8.32
N TYR A 622 -12.82 14.40 9.28
CA TYR A 622 -13.14 13.11 9.91
C TYR A 622 -14.44 12.47 9.40
N TYR A 623 -14.38 11.16 9.16
CA TYR A 623 -15.40 10.35 8.47
C TYR A 623 -16.08 9.31 9.38
N TYR A 624 -16.14 9.57 10.70
CA TYR A 624 -16.64 8.56 11.65
C TYR A 624 -18.10 8.17 11.42
N TYR A 625 -18.91 9.07 10.87
CA TYR A 625 -20.34 8.84 10.74
C TYR A 625 -20.59 7.79 9.67
N SER A 626 -20.12 8.01 8.44
CA SER A 626 -20.20 7.00 7.37
C SER A 626 -19.37 5.75 7.68
N ALA A 627 -18.18 5.88 8.27
CA ALA A 627 -17.32 4.75 8.58
C ALA A 627 -17.96 3.74 9.56
N LEU A 628 -18.58 4.23 10.63
CA LEU A 628 -19.16 3.37 11.66
C LEU A 628 -20.60 2.94 11.37
N SER A 629 -21.35 3.75 10.62
CA SER A 629 -22.73 3.40 10.23
C SER A 629 -22.78 2.52 8.98
N GLU A 630 -21.72 2.52 8.17
CA GLU A 630 -21.74 1.93 6.82
C GLU A 630 -22.95 2.44 6.02
N ARG A 631 -23.28 3.73 6.16
CA ARG A 631 -24.33 4.44 5.43
C ARG A 631 -23.78 5.68 4.77
N ARG A 632 -24.53 6.16 3.78
CA ARG A 632 -24.20 7.38 3.04
C ARG A 632 -24.74 8.58 3.79
N PHE A 633 -23.94 9.63 3.85
CA PHE A 633 -24.36 10.94 4.32
C PHE A 633 -24.58 11.85 3.13
N TRP A 634 -25.46 12.82 3.28
CA TRP A 634 -25.76 13.75 2.20
C TRP A 634 -24.55 14.60 1.82
N VAL A 635 -23.82 15.04 2.86
CA VAL A 635 -22.46 15.57 2.82
C VAL A 635 -21.75 15.13 4.09
N GLU A 636 -20.49 14.72 4.01
CA GLU A 636 -19.57 14.49 5.12
C GLU A 636 -18.13 14.74 4.62
N GLY A 637 -17.31 15.43 5.42
CA GLY A 637 -15.87 15.64 5.12
C GLY A 637 -15.59 16.32 3.77
N PRO A 638 -15.86 17.62 3.61
CA PRO A 638 -15.74 18.30 2.33
C PRO A 638 -14.31 18.43 1.79
N THR A 639 -13.28 18.21 2.62
CA THR A 639 -11.87 18.32 2.22
C THR A 639 -11.48 17.39 1.06
N TYR A 640 -12.14 16.24 0.91
CA TYR A 640 -11.82 15.27 -0.16
C TYR A 640 -12.85 15.25 -1.30
N LEU A 641 -13.77 16.22 -1.32
CA LEU A 641 -14.79 16.30 -2.36
C LEU A 641 -14.24 16.96 -3.62
N VAL A 642 -14.60 16.39 -4.77
CA VAL A 642 -14.19 16.91 -6.09
C VAL A 642 -14.79 18.28 -6.37
N ASP A 643 -16.04 18.49 -5.95
CA ASP A 643 -16.77 19.73 -6.13
C ASP A 643 -17.05 20.38 -4.76
N PRO A 644 -16.13 21.24 -4.27
CA PRO A 644 -16.33 21.93 -3.01
C PRO A 644 -17.53 22.91 -3.06
N PHE A 645 -17.90 23.44 -4.23
CA PHE A 645 -19.03 24.37 -4.35
C PHE A 645 -20.37 23.65 -4.16
N GLU A 646 -20.55 22.50 -4.79
CA GLU A 646 -21.74 21.68 -4.59
C GLU A 646 -21.82 21.16 -3.14
N ALA A 647 -20.69 20.79 -2.53
CA ALA A 647 -20.63 20.45 -1.11
C ALA A 647 -21.16 21.59 -0.24
N TRP A 648 -20.64 22.81 -0.45
CA TRP A 648 -21.07 24.01 0.27
C TRP A 648 -22.55 24.33 0.06
N ARG A 649 -23.04 24.20 -1.18
CA ARG A 649 -24.46 24.38 -1.50
C ARG A 649 -25.33 23.42 -0.70
N ARG A 650 -25.01 22.13 -0.67
CA ARG A 650 -25.74 21.12 0.11
C ARG A 650 -25.65 21.37 1.61
N MET A 651 -24.50 21.78 2.12
CA MET A 651 -24.38 22.15 3.53
C MET A 651 -25.34 23.31 3.89
N ARG A 652 -25.44 24.35 3.05
CA ARG A 652 -26.40 25.45 3.28
C ARG A 652 -27.84 24.97 3.33
N LEU A 653 -28.21 24.11 2.38
CA LEU A 653 -29.54 23.50 2.36
C LEU A 653 -29.78 22.61 3.60
N ALA A 654 -28.74 21.95 4.14
CA ALA A 654 -28.84 21.21 5.39
C ALA A 654 -29.11 22.16 6.57
N GLY A 655 -28.44 23.31 6.60
CA GLY A 655 -28.69 24.37 7.59
C GLY A 655 -30.12 24.90 7.54
N ASP A 656 -30.68 25.11 6.34
CA ASP A 656 -32.09 25.50 6.17
C ASP A 656 -33.05 24.48 6.79
N VAL A 657 -32.75 23.19 6.67
CA VAL A 657 -33.54 22.12 7.27
C VAL A 657 -33.46 22.13 8.80
N PHE A 658 -32.26 22.21 9.38
CA PHE A 658 -32.06 22.10 10.83
C PHE A 658 -32.39 23.37 11.62
N TYR A 659 -32.12 24.55 11.07
CA TYR A 659 -32.25 25.82 11.79
C TYR A 659 -33.45 26.66 11.34
N ARG A 660 -33.94 26.47 10.12
CA ARG A 660 -35.09 27.21 9.58
C ARG A 660 -36.34 26.36 9.41
N GLY A 661 -36.22 25.03 9.53
CA GLY A 661 -37.33 24.11 9.31
C GLY A 661 -37.85 24.09 7.87
N VAL A 662 -37.05 24.59 6.92
CA VAL A 662 -37.42 24.69 5.50
C VAL A 662 -36.93 23.45 4.77
N PHE A 663 -37.84 22.74 4.09
CA PHE A 663 -37.47 21.68 3.16
C PHE A 663 -37.23 22.30 1.78
N PRO A 664 -36.01 22.21 1.24
CA PRO A 664 -35.72 22.75 -0.08
C PRO A 664 -36.59 22.04 -1.13
N SER A 665 -37.19 22.80 -2.05
CA SER A 665 -37.79 22.26 -3.27
C SER A 665 -36.75 21.81 -4.31
N ASP A 666 -35.47 21.81 -3.93
CA ASP A 666 -34.34 21.50 -4.78
C ASP A 666 -34.42 20.04 -5.27
N PRO A 667 -34.39 19.78 -6.59
CA PRO A 667 -34.39 18.42 -7.12
C PRO A 667 -33.24 17.54 -6.60
N ALA A 668 -32.09 18.13 -6.25
CA ALA A 668 -30.97 17.42 -5.63
C ALA A 668 -31.31 16.93 -4.21
N PHE A 669 -32.19 17.66 -3.52
CA PHE A 669 -32.76 17.27 -2.24
C PHE A 669 -33.88 16.22 -2.40
N CYS A 670 -34.56 16.14 -3.55
CA CYS A 670 -35.67 15.21 -3.79
C CYS A 670 -35.28 13.72 -3.91
N ARG A 671 -33.98 13.37 -4.03
CA ARG A 671 -33.49 11.98 -3.83
C ARG A 671 -33.39 11.64 -2.32
N ALA A 672 -34.42 12.03 -1.56
CA ALA A 672 -34.30 12.62 -0.23
C ALA A 672 -33.55 11.83 0.85
N PRO A 673 -32.86 12.54 1.77
CA PRO A 673 -32.47 11.98 3.05
C PRO A 673 -33.66 11.28 3.70
N CYS A 674 -33.43 10.05 4.16
CA CYS A 674 -34.45 9.25 4.83
C CYS A 674 -34.46 9.51 6.34
N TYR A 675 -33.33 9.99 6.88
CA TYR A 675 -33.13 10.22 8.29
C TYR A 675 -32.46 11.57 8.55
N GLN A 676 -32.88 12.23 9.64
CA GLN A 676 -32.16 13.33 10.26
C GLN A 676 -31.40 12.81 11.47
N LEU A 677 -30.17 13.24 11.62
CA LEU A 677 -29.33 12.97 12.77
C LEU A 677 -28.93 14.30 13.40
N ILE A 678 -29.24 14.44 14.69
CA ILE A 678 -28.89 15.60 15.50
C ILE A 678 -27.83 15.17 16.50
N ASP A 679 -26.60 15.69 16.33
CA ASP A 679 -25.54 15.62 17.33
C ASP A 679 -25.72 16.77 18.32
N ARG A 680 -26.17 16.44 19.53
CA ARG A 680 -26.43 17.40 20.61
C ARG A 680 -25.15 17.95 21.22
N SER A 681 -24.00 17.31 20.99
CA SER A 681 -22.72 17.83 21.51
C SER A 681 -22.28 19.14 20.86
N LEU A 682 -22.89 19.50 19.72
CA LEU A 682 -22.61 20.76 19.00
C LEU A 682 -23.25 21.98 19.68
N ALA A 683 -24.31 21.78 20.47
CA ALA A 683 -25.06 22.85 21.15
C ALA A 683 -25.43 24.03 20.22
N ASP A 684 -25.74 23.72 18.96
CA ASP A 684 -25.92 24.66 17.85
C ASP A 684 -27.39 25.10 17.64
N GLY A 685 -28.30 24.58 18.46
CA GLY A 685 -29.73 24.86 18.35
C GLY A 685 -30.44 24.14 17.20
N ALA A 686 -29.82 23.13 16.58
CA ALA A 686 -30.45 22.33 15.53
C ALA A 686 -31.74 21.65 16.04
N ARG A 687 -32.81 21.68 15.23
CA ARG A 687 -34.10 21.09 15.56
C ARG A 687 -34.50 20.02 14.54
N PRO A 688 -35.22 18.97 14.95
CA PRO A 688 -35.76 18.01 14.01
C PRO A 688 -36.87 18.64 13.17
N HIS A 689 -37.11 18.09 11.99
CA HIS A 689 -38.24 18.50 11.16
C HIS A 689 -39.57 18.25 11.90
N PRO A 690 -40.57 19.15 11.84
CA PRO A 690 -41.80 19.02 12.62
C PRO A 690 -42.61 17.74 12.36
N ARG A 691 -42.45 17.13 11.19
CA ARG A 691 -43.12 15.87 10.81
C ARG A 691 -42.24 14.63 10.92
N SER A 692 -40.99 14.76 11.38
CA SER A 692 -40.12 13.60 11.54
C SER A 692 -40.45 12.86 12.84
N VAL A 693 -40.23 11.55 12.85
CA VAL A 693 -40.51 10.70 14.02
C VAL A 693 -39.19 10.29 14.63
N ARG A 694 -38.98 10.57 15.91
CA ARG A 694 -37.77 10.13 16.63
C ARG A 694 -37.77 8.61 16.74
N VAL A 695 -36.73 7.98 16.21
CA VAL A 695 -36.56 6.52 16.16
C VAL A 695 -35.42 6.03 17.05
N PHE A 696 -34.51 6.92 17.45
CA PHE A 696 -33.42 6.62 18.38
C PHE A 696 -33.00 7.88 19.14
N ALA A 697 -32.58 7.70 20.38
CA ALA A 697 -31.91 8.73 21.15
C ALA A 697 -30.94 8.09 22.14
N ASN A 698 -29.77 8.69 22.32
CA ASN A 698 -28.89 8.41 23.45
C ASN A 698 -28.38 9.72 24.06
N GLN A 699 -27.29 9.69 24.83
CA GLN A 699 -26.75 10.89 25.47
C GLN A 699 -26.28 11.97 24.49
N ARG A 700 -25.83 11.60 23.29
CA ARG A 700 -25.27 12.54 22.30
C ARG A 700 -26.15 12.73 21.08
N PHE A 701 -26.82 11.69 20.61
CA PHE A 701 -27.50 11.68 19.32
C PHE A 701 -29.00 11.52 19.45
N GLU A 702 -29.72 12.18 18.56
CA GLU A 702 -31.12 11.90 18.26
C GLU A 702 -31.27 11.63 16.76
N ILE A 703 -32.00 10.57 16.41
CA ILE A 703 -32.23 10.18 15.02
C ILE A 703 -33.72 10.19 14.75
N PHE A 704 -34.10 10.83 13.66
CA PHE A 704 -35.48 10.98 13.24
C PHE A 704 -35.66 10.43 11.84
N ARG A 705 -36.74 9.66 11.62
CA ARG A 705 -37.15 9.25 10.28
C ARG A 705 -37.92 10.39 9.64
N LEU A 706 -37.48 10.81 8.46
CA LEU A 706 -38.18 11.83 7.68
C LEU A 706 -39.45 11.22 7.06
N PRO A 707 -40.56 11.98 6.97
CA PRO A 707 -41.72 11.53 6.22
C PRO A 707 -41.27 11.30 4.78
N ARG A 708 -41.55 10.11 4.24
CA ARG A 708 -41.28 9.86 2.81
C ARG A 708 -42.04 10.94 2.04
N PRO A 709 -41.38 11.73 1.17
CA PRO A 709 -42.12 12.59 0.27
C PRO A 709 -43.12 11.69 -0.46
N PRO A 710 -44.38 12.09 -0.65
CA PRO A 710 -45.32 11.31 -1.43
C PRO A 710 -44.60 11.03 -2.75
N MET A 711 -44.32 9.76 -3.04
CA MET A 711 -43.78 9.36 -4.33
C MET A 711 -44.80 9.86 -5.34
N ARG A 712 -44.55 11.02 -5.94
CA ARG A 712 -45.08 11.27 -7.26
C ARG A 712 -44.49 10.13 -8.06
N LEU A 713 -45.34 9.15 -8.39
CA LEU A 713 -45.03 8.10 -9.34
C LEU A 713 -44.51 8.82 -10.58
N ALA A 714 -43.21 9.03 -10.64
CA ALA A 714 -42.55 9.53 -11.82
C ALA A 714 -42.76 8.39 -12.80
N ALA A 715 -43.67 8.60 -13.75
CA ALA A 715 -43.89 7.68 -14.85
C ALA A 715 -42.51 7.28 -15.37
N HIS A 716 -42.19 6.00 -15.19
CA HIS A 716 -40.90 5.45 -15.51
C HIS A 716 -40.77 5.53 -17.03
N ASP A 717 -40.23 6.63 -17.56
CA ASP A 717 -39.96 6.77 -18.99
C ASP A 717 -38.74 5.88 -19.28
N PRO A 718 -38.90 4.72 -19.94
CA PRO A 718 -37.85 3.72 -20.04
C PRO A 718 -36.87 4.03 -21.17
N ARG A 719 -36.73 5.29 -21.60
CA ARG A 719 -35.80 5.66 -22.67
C ARG A 719 -34.40 5.88 -22.08
N PRO A 720 -33.43 4.98 -22.34
CA PRO A 720 -32.04 5.28 -22.02
C PRO A 720 -31.59 6.43 -22.92
N GLY A 721 -31.40 7.62 -22.33
CA GLY A 721 -30.80 8.75 -23.00
C GLY A 721 -29.37 8.44 -23.39
N THR A 722 -29.16 8.10 -24.66
CA THR A 722 -27.86 8.15 -25.34
C THR A 722 -27.45 9.61 -25.48
N GLY A 723 -26.78 10.14 -24.46
CA GLY A 723 -26.28 11.51 -24.46
C GLY A 723 -24.96 11.59 -23.71
N ILE A 724 -23.89 11.10 -24.32
CA ILE A 724 -22.52 11.47 -23.95
C ILE A 724 -22.13 12.63 -24.87
N ARG A 725 -21.91 13.82 -24.29
CA ARG A 725 -21.01 14.84 -24.82
C ARG A 725 -19.86 14.99 -23.85
#